data_AF-A0A8H5DGN1-F1
#
_entry.id   AF-A0A8H5DGN1-F1
#
_cell.length_a   1.000
_cell.length_b   1.000
_cell.length_c   1.000
_cell.angle_alpha   90.00
_cell.angle_beta   90.00
_cell.angle_gamma   90.00
#
_symmetry.space_group_name_H-M   'P 1'
#
loop_
_entity.id
_entity.type
_entity.pdbx_description
1 polymer ?
#
loop_
_entity_poly.entity_id
_entity_poly.type
_entity_poly.pdbx_seq_one_letter_code
_entity_poly.pdbx_strand_id
1 'polypeptide(L)'
;MVADRGDGNRVRHGLDDNALGRYLLVKGDIPNLQLPIITSKIGYGQSNPTYFLDDAAGSRFILRKKPPGQVISPVAHQVDREFRVLKALGSVEGFPVPRVYTLCMDTAIIGTPFYVMEFVKGRIITDTDLKELSRDERREAWFSAIETLAWLHSIDPDTIGLEGYGKKTGFYARHCNTWSRIEAQQAAVKDVKTGKPLGRAHEKYDEVLRYVRENLPIDRHAIVHGDFKFDNLILHPTEPRVIAILDWELSTIGHPLMDLIFSISPFLSDYTRSGKSSLSTSESPYSAENRKSSGIPEPDELLSRYAQIMGFDMREDGNGKDWETAIVFQYLRGATISHGIQARAMSGQASSSFSHLYFDKTKQAIDAAFQRLELKMTLKYDPEFWAVFEPLLPALSKREPLSLDNIKASRTKREAGIASFFSRLDTCMDVEQSTHQIKTPDGYTISVLALKKKAHSKSLGPAVLHFHGGGMILGSAEMQAKPLAQMVSETSVPVFSVNYRLAPDFNGTIPVQDGYTALLWLHENALDLGVDSTRIAVYGESAGGGIAAGVALMARDNGLQPRLAKQMLIYPMIDDLNVVENEVMEPFAFWKTADNAVAWRALIGDEAGHANALVSYYSAPARSTSLANLPSTYIDTGGLDIFRDESIKYATRLCTENIPTELHVYPGLPHAFEMIAPNIGPTKRASENRHRAILAI
;
A
#
# COMPACT_ATOMS: atom_id res chain seq x y z
N MET A 1 24.43 25.08 17.84
CA MET A 1 25.29 26.23 18.25
C MET A 1 26.72 25.76 18.56
N VAL A 2 27.73 26.24 17.84
CA VAL A 2 29.10 26.31 18.40
C VAL A 2 29.32 27.78 18.73
N ALA A 3 29.19 28.09 20.02
CA ALA A 3 29.53 29.38 20.56
C ALA A 3 31.02 29.64 20.33
N ASP A 4 31.33 30.83 19.84
CA ASP A 4 32.63 31.45 19.91
C ASP A 4 33.09 31.42 21.38
N ARG A 5 33.97 30.49 21.71
CA ARG A 5 34.70 30.51 22.98
C ARG A 5 36.02 31.19 22.69
N GLY A 6 36.07 32.45 23.11
CA GLY A 6 37.26 33.28 23.10
C GLY A 6 38.48 32.57 23.69
N ASP A 7 39.61 33.01 23.17
CA ASP A 7 41.01 32.70 23.49
C ASP A 7 41.29 31.80 24.71
N GLY A 8 42.07 30.74 24.45
CA GLY A 8 42.84 30.08 25.52
C GLY A 8 43.01 28.56 25.46
N ASN A 9 43.13 27.91 24.29
CA ASN A 9 43.92 26.68 24.08
C ASN A 9 43.68 26.08 22.68
N ARG A 10 44.45 26.53 21.68
CA ARG A 10 44.56 25.80 20.39
C ARG A 10 45.44 24.56 20.62
N VAL A 11 44.83 23.39 20.81
CA VAL A 11 45.56 22.11 20.81
C VAL A 11 46.18 21.94 19.43
N ARG A 12 47.51 22.06 19.28
CA ARG A 12 48.23 21.80 18.02
C ARG A 12 47.77 20.48 17.40
N HIS A 13 47.26 20.54 16.17
CA HIS A 13 46.88 19.36 15.38
C HIS A 13 48.10 18.89 14.56
N GLY A 14 48.17 17.59 14.25
CA GLY A 14 49.32 16.96 13.58
C GLY A 14 49.39 17.14 12.06
N LEU A 15 48.80 18.18 11.48
CA LEU A 15 48.94 18.50 10.05
C LEU A 15 50.10 19.48 9.83
N ASP A 16 50.87 19.29 8.76
CA ASP A 16 51.90 20.25 8.35
C ASP A 16 51.26 21.36 7.53
N ASP A 17 50.79 22.40 8.22
CA ASP A 17 50.13 23.57 7.62
C ASP A 17 51.04 24.30 6.62
N ASN A 18 52.37 24.24 6.78
CA ASN A 18 53.31 24.87 5.84
C ASN A 18 53.43 24.06 4.53
N ALA A 19 53.47 22.74 4.61
CA ALA A 19 53.47 21.88 3.41
C ALA A 19 52.13 21.98 2.67
N LEU A 20 51.02 21.92 3.41
CA LEU A 20 49.67 22.07 2.87
C LEU A 20 49.47 23.44 2.20
N GLY A 21 49.85 24.53 2.88
CA GLY A 21 49.72 25.89 2.36
C GLY A 21 50.50 26.10 1.07
N ARG A 22 51.77 25.65 1.02
CA ARG A 22 52.58 25.70 -0.20
C ARG A 22 51.96 24.91 -1.35
N TYR A 23 51.48 23.70 -1.07
CA TYR A 23 50.80 22.87 -2.06
C TYR A 23 49.57 23.58 -2.64
N LEU A 24 48.68 24.09 -1.77
CA LEU A 24 47.45 24.76 -2.20
C LEU A 24 47.73 26.04 -2.99
N LEU A 25 48.74 26.82 -2.59
CA LEU A 25 49.14 28.03 -3.32
C LEU A 25 49.69 27.70 -4.71
N VAL A 26 50.55 26.69 -4.84
CA VAL A 26 51.11 26.26 -6.14
C VAL A 26 50.02 25.64 -7.02
N LYS A 27 49.09 24.89 -6.42
CA LYS A 27 47.99 24.26 -7.14
C LYS A 27 47.06 25.30 -7.76
N GLY A 28 46.80 26.41 -7.05
CA GLY A 28 46.11 27.58 -7.59
C GLY A 28 44.60 27.45 -7.75
N ASP A 29 43.97 26.36 -7.29
CA ASP A 29 42.52 26.16 -7.42
C ASP A 29 41.69 27.01 -6.43
N ILE A 30 42.31 27.49 -5.33
CA ILE A 30 41.67 28.35 -4.32
C ILE A 30 41.95 29.82 -4.66
N PRO A 31 40.95 30.61 -5.07
CA PRO A 31 41.18 32.00 -5.45
C PRO A 31 41.67 32.85 -4.28
N ASN A 32 42.68 33.69 -4.52
CA ASN A 32 43.21 34.68 -3.57
C ASN A 32 43.72 34.10 -2.23
N LEU A 33 44.10 32.82 -2.18
CA LEU A 33 44.62 32.19 -0.97
C LEU A 33 45.88 32.91 -0.44
N GLN A 34 45.89 33.28 0.85
CA GLN A 34 47.05 33.92 1.49
C GLN A 34 47.69 33.06 2.59
N LEU A 35 49.02 32.94 2.54
CA LEU A 35 49.80 32.27 3.57
C LEU A 35 50.14 33.22 4.74
N PRO A 36 50.35 32.69 5.97
CA PRO A 36 50.20 31.28 6.35
C PRO A 36 48.74 30.84 6.45
N ILE A 37 48.49 29.55 6.21
CA ILE A 37 47.22 28.92 6.59
C ILE A 37 47.33 28.34 8.00
N ILE A 38 46.18 28.19 8.66
CA ILE A 38 46.04 27.54 9.96
C ILE A 38 44.89 26.55 9.86
N THR A 39 45.16 25.27 10.09
CA THR A 39 44.08 24.27 10.19
C THR A 39 43.53 24.21 11.62
N SER A 40 42.30 23.72 11.81
CA SER A 40 41.71 23.46 13.14
C SER A 40 40.67 22.35 13.08
N LYS A 41 40.85 21.28 13.85
CA LYS A 41 39.98 20.10 13.76
C LYS A 41 38.55 20.40 14.21
N ILE A 42 37.56 19.90 13.46
CA ILE A 42 36.14 20.02 13.77
C ILE A 42 35.66 18.72 14.43
N GLY A 43 35.18 18.83 15.68
CA GLY A 43 34.47 17.77 16.39
C GLY A 43 35.24 16.46 16.63
N TYR A 44 34.51 15.48 17.15
CA TYR A 44 34.92 14.09 17.33
C TYR A 44 33.80 13.19 16.78
N GLY A 45 34.10 12.32 15.80
CA GLY A 45 33.09 11.51 15.08
C GLY A 45 33.70 10.33 14.32
N GLN A 46 32.83 9.51 13.71
CA GLN A 46 33.19 8.30 12.94
C GLN A 46 33.30 8.55 11.41
N SER A 47 32.84 9.70 10.90
CA SER A 47 33.00 10.13 9.51
C SER A 47 34.44 10.56 9.20
N ASN A 48 34.72 10.91 7.94
CA ASN A 48 36.05 11.40 7.53
C ASN A 48 36.51 12.63 8.36
N PRO A 49 37.75 12.63 8.89
CA PRO A 49 38.29 13.77 9.64
C PRO A 49 38.16 15.10 8.90
N THR A 50 37.53 16.06 9.56
CA THR A 50 37.20 17.38 9.01
C THR A 50 37.90 18.48 9.79
N TYR A 51 38.41 19.50 9.09
CA TYR A 51 39.18 20.61 9.64
C TYR A 51 38.69 21.93 9.05
N PHE A 52 38.62 22.98 9.85
CA PHE A 52 38.70 24.34 9.35
C PHE A 52 40.09 24.57 8.75
N LEU A 53 40.15 25.34 7.68
CA LEU A 53 41.38 25.86 7.08
C LEU A 53 41.17 27.36 6.94
N ASP A 54 41.84 28.12 7.79
CA ASP A 54 41.82 29.59 7.80
C ASP A 54 43.07 30.11 7.12
N ASP A 55 42.93 31.09 6.23
CA ASP A 55 44.05 31.74 5.57
C ASP A 55 44.41 33.09 6.23
N ALA A 56 45.51 33.71 5.81
CA ALA A 56 45.94 34.99 6.40
C ALA A 56 45.04 36.18 6.02
N ALA A 57 44.21 36.04 4.98
CA ALA A 57 43.22 37.05 4.59
C ALA A 57 41.93 36.97 5.43
N GLY A 58 41.80 35.97 6.31
CA GLY A 58 40.60 35.72 7.11
C GLY A 58 39.53 34.91 6.37
N SER A 59 39.86 34.33 5.21
CA SER A 59 38.99 33.40 4.49
C SER A 59 39.00 32.04 5.17
N ARG A 60 37.84 31.38 5.24
CA ARG A 60 37.66 30.07 5.86
C ARG A 60 37.22 29.04 4.84
N PHE A 61 37.82 27.85 4.91
CA PHE A 61 37.52 26.69 4.09
C PHE A 61 37.36 25.44 4.96
N ILE A 62 36.92 24.34 4.35
CA ILE A 62 36.85 23.03 4.98
C ILE A 62 37.80 22.07 4.29
N LEU A 63 38.66 21.41 5.07
CA LEU A 63 39.48 20.29 4.62
C LEU A 63 38.90 18.99 5.15
N ARG A 64 38.60 18.05 4.25
CA ARG A 64 38.21 16.67 4.58
C ARG A 64 39.29 15.72 4.12
N LYS A 65 39.70 14.80 4.99
CA LYS A 65 40.78 13.85 4.70
C LYS A 65 40.43 12.44 5.11
N LYS A 66 41.06 11.46 4.46
CA LYS A 66 40.91 10.04 4.83
C LYS A 66 41.50 9.78 6.23
N PRO A 67 40.86 8.95 7.08
CA PRO A 67 41.38 8.57 8.39
C PRO A 67 42.77 7.90 8.29
N PRO A 68 43.66 8.08 9.28
CA PRO A 68 44.91 7.36 9.33
C PRO A 68 44.68 5.87 9.66
N GLY A 69 45.49 4.98 9.07
CA GLY A 69 45.47 3.53 9.36
C GLY A 69 45.00 2.63 8.21
N GLN A 70 45.09 1.31 8.39
CA GLN A 70 44.53 0.34 7.44
C GLN A 70 43.00 0.37 7.51
N VAL A 71 42.37 0.64 6.37
CA VAL A 71 40.91 0.63 6.25
C VAL A 71 40.44 -0.82 6.13
N ILE A 72 39.39 -1.19 6.89
CA ILE A 72 38.81 -2.55 6.89
C ILE A 72 38.25 -2.93 5.50
N SER A 73 37.91 -1.94 4.68
CA SER A 73 37.41 -2.11 3.32
C SER A 73 38.02 -1.09 2.37
N PRO A 74 38.46 -1.48 1.15
CA PRO A 74 39.03 -0.56 0.17
C PRO A 74 38.03 0.47 -0.38
N VAL A 75 36.72 0.24 -0.16
CA VAL A 75 35.63 1.15 -0.57
C VAL A 75 35.18 2.11 0.53
N ALA A 76 35.73 2.02 1.74
CA ALA A 76 35.39 2.93 2.82
C ALA A 76 36.30 4.18 2.83
N HIS A 77 35.74 5.31 3.25
CA HIS A 77 36.46 6.59 3.40
C HIS A 77 37.13 7.10 2.11
N GLN A 78 36.45 6.94 0.98
CA GLN A 78 36.90 7.40 -0.35
C GLN A 78 36.61 8.90 -0.54
N VAL A 79 37.50 9.75 -0.04
CA VAL A 79 37.38 11.21 -0.15
C VAL A 79 37.37 11.74 -1.58
N ASP A 80 37.96 11.00 -2.53
CA ASP A 80 37.93 11.27 -3.96
C ASP A 80 36.52 11.07 -4.55
N ARG A 81 35.79 10.07 -4.05
CA ARG A 81 34.40 9.80 -4.44
C ARG A 81 33.44 10.88 -3.95
N GLU A 82 33.65 11.39 -2.72
CA GLU A 82 32.94 12.57 -2.21
C GLU A 82 33.21 13.81 -3.05
N PHE A 83 34.49 14.09 -3.34
CA PHE A 83 34.87 15.23 -4.18
C PHE A 83 34.23 15.15 -5.57
N ARG A 84 34.18 13.96 -6.17
CA ARG A 84 33.57 13.74 -7.50
C ARG A 84 32.09 14.12 -7.51
N VAL A 85 31.30 13.64 -6.55
CA VAL A 85 29.86 13.92 -6.50
C VAL A 85 29.57 15.39 -6.17
N LEU A 86 30.32 15.98 -5.23
CA LEU A 86 30.22 17.40 -4.92
C LEU A 86 30.56 18.28 -6.13
N LYS A 87 31.63 17.95 -6.86
CA LYS A 87 32.01 18.68 -8.08
C LYS A 87 30.95 18.58 -9.17
N ALA A 88 30.37 17.40 -9.37
CA ALA A 88 29.33 17.17 -10.36
C ALA A 88 28.04 17.93 -10.01
N LEU A 89 27.57 17.80 -8.77
CA LEU A 89 26.37 18.52 -8.30
C LEU A 89 26.57 20.03 -8.30
N GLY A 90 27.76 20.52 -7.98
CA GLY A 90 28.10 21.95 -8.05
C GLY A 90 28.15 22.51 -9.48
N SER A 91 28.04 21.67 -10.52
CA SER A 91 27.85 22.12 -11.91
C SER A 91 26.38 22.37 -12.26
N VAL A 92 25.45 21.86 -11.47
CA VAL A 92 24.02 22.14 -11.61
C VAL A 92 23.73 23.51 -11.02
N GLU A 93 23.23 24.42 -11.86
CA GLU A 93 22.98 25.80 -11.46
C GLU A 93 22.04 25.87 -10.25
N GLY A 94 22.50 26.52 -9.17
CA GLY A 94 21.73 26.73 -7.95
C GLY A 94 21.58 25.53 -7.02
N PHE A 95 22.10 24.34 -7.38
CA PHE A 95 21.95 23.16 -6.53
C PHE A 95 22.76 23.31 -5.23
N PRO A 96 22.17 23.07 -4.04
CA PRO A 96 22.77 23.44 -2.76
C PRO A 96 23.83 22.43 -2.29
N VAL A 97 25.05 22.55 -2.79
CA VAL A 97 26.23 21.83 -2.30
C VAL A 97 27.43 22.78 -2.10
N PRO A 98 28.32 22.51 -1.14
CA PRO A 98 29.54 23.29 -1.00
C PRO A 98 30.40 23.21 -2.27
N ARG A 99 30.92 24.34 -2.74
CA ARG A 99 31.89 24.33 -3.83
C ARG A 99 33.16 23.59 -3.41
N VAL A 100 33.61 22.63 -4.21
CA VAL A 100 34.92 21.99 -4.01
C VAL A 100 36.01 22.70 -4.80
N TYR A 101 37.20 22.84 -4.20
CA TYR A 101 38.34 23.55 -4.79
C TYR A 101 39.43 22.58 -5.27
N THR A 102 40.02 21.81 -4.36
CA THR A 102 41.18 20.97 -4.65
C THR A 102 40.99 19.56 -4.12
N LEU A 103 41.37 18.56 -4.92
CA LEU A 103 41.56 17.17 -4.49
C LEU A 103 43.05 16.82 -4.58
N CYS A 104 43.60 16.25 -3.51
CA CYS A 104 44.97 15.75 -3.45
C CYS A 104 44.98 14.27 -3.07
N MET A 105 45.47 13.44 -3.99
CA MET A 105 45.69 12.01 -3.76
C MET A 105 47.12 11.69 -3.31
N ASP A 106 48.03 12.67 -3.40
CA ASP A 106 49.41 12.52 -2.95
C ASP A 106 49.48 12.55 -1.42
N THR A 107 49.80 11.39 -0.84
CA THR A 107 49.93 11.23 0.61
C THR A 107 51.20 11.86 1.16
N ALA A 108 52.16 12.26 0.33
CA ALA A 108 53.38 12.93 0.78
C ALA A 108 53.12 14.34 1.36
N ILE A 109 51.98 14.97 1.03
CA ILE A 109 51.68 16.35 1.42
C ILE A 109 51.31 16.46 2.91
N ILE A 110 50.30 15.68 3.36
CA ILE A 110 49.85 15.66 4.76
C ILE A 110 49.62 14.25 5.31
N GLY A 111 50.23 13.23 4.71
CA GLY A 111 50.17 11.84 5.15
C GLY A 111 48.94 11.05 4.70
N THR A 112 47.97 11.67 3.99
CA THR A 112 46.73 11.02 3.58
C THR A 112 46.05 11.79 2.45
N PRO A 113 45.22 11.16 1.59
CA PRO A 113 44.42 11.88 0.61
C PRO A 113 43.43 12.84 1.28
N PHE A 114 43.19 13.99 0.65
CA PHE A 114 42.30 15.03 1.16
C PHE A 114 41.69 15.86 0.03
N TYR A 115 40.60 16.56 0.35
CA TYR A 115 40.10 17.66 -0.48
C TYR A 115 39.77 18.89 0.35
N VAL A 116 39.73 20.04 -0.32
CA VAL A 116 39.33 21.33 0.25
C VAL A 116 38.06 21.81 -0.44
N MET A 117 37.09 22.28 0.35
CA MET A 117 35.81 22.80 -0.09
C MET A 117 35.43 24.09 0.64
N GLU A 118 34.38 24.73 0.17
CA GLU A 118 33.78 25.92 0.72
C GLU A 118 33.30 25.70 2.17
N PHE A 119 33.54 26.72 2.99
CA PHE A 119 32.87 26.84 4.27
C PHE A 119 31.53 27.57 4.07
N VAL A 120 30.45 26.81 4.02
CA VAL A 120 29.09 27.37 3.94
C VAL A 120 28.64 27.78 5.34
N LYS A 121 28.42 29.07 5.55
CA LYS A 121 27.97 29.63 6.83
C LYS A 121 26.44 29.52 6.95
N GLY A 122 25.96 28.70 7.88
CA GLY A 122 24.52 28.52 8.14
C GLY A 122 24.21 27.84 9.47
N ARG A 123 22.99 27.33 9.61
CA ARG A 123 22.48 26.62 10.79
C ARG A 123 22.46 25.11 10.51
N ILE A 124 23.09 24.33 11.38
CA ILE A 124 22.99 22.85 11.37
C ILE A 124 22.09 22.46 12.54
N ILE A 125 21.00 21.77 12.25
CA ILE A 125 20.03 21.35 13.27
C ILE A 125 20.34 19.90 13.64
N THR A 126 20.84 19.70 14.86
CA THR A 126 21.32 18.38 15.30
C THR A 126 20.31 17.63 16.16
N ASP A 127 19.32 18.35 16.70
CA ASP A 127 18.18 17.76 17.39
C ASP A 127 17.20 17.17 16.38
N THR A 128 16.91 15.87 16.51
CA THR A 128 15.97 15.14 15.65
C THR A 128 14.54 15.66 15.79
N ASP A 129 14.21 16.30 16.91
CA ASP A 129 12.89 16.88 17.18
C ASP A 129 12.75 18.33 16.67
N LEU A 130 13.80 18.88 16.05
CA LEU A 130 13.86 20.24 15.50
C LEU A 130 13.49 21.33 16.51
N LYS A 131 13.84 21.15 17.80
CA LYS A 131 13.55 22.14 18.85
C LYS A 131 14.32 23.45 18.69
N GLU A 132 15.41 23.43 17.92
CA GLU A 132 16.19 24.62 17.57
C GLU A 132 15.44 25.55 16.59
N LEU A 133 14.38 25.06 15.93
CA LEU A 133 13.52 25.85 15.05
C LEU A 133 12.21 26.24 15.74
N SER A 134 11.71 27.44 15.44
CA SER A 134 10.37 27.83 15.85
C SER A 134 9.30 26.94 15.19
N ARG A 135 8.10 26.92 15.78
CA ARG A 135 6.97 26.12 15.29
C ARG A 135 6.68 26.38 13.80
N ASP A 136 6.70 27.64 13.39
CA ASP A 136 6.37 28.01 12.01
C ASP A 136 7.53 27.71 11.04
N GLU A 137 8.79 27.80 11.51
CA GLU A 137 9.97 27.45 10.70
C GLU A 137 10.10 25.94 10.43
N ARG A 138 9.64 25.06 11.34
CA ARG A 138 9.77 23.60 11.17
C ARG A 138 9.09 23.11 9.90
N ARG A 139 7.91 23.64 9.61
CA ARG A 139 7.14 23.28 8.41
C ARG A 139 7.92 23.65 7.15
N GLU A 140 8.34 24.90 7.04
CA GLU A 140 9.10 25.40 5.89
C GLU A 140 10.44 24.68 5.73
N ALA A 141 11.12 24.34 6.84
CA ALA A 141 12.36 23.57 6.81
C ALA A 141 12.16 22.15 6.26
N TRP A 142 11.05 21.49 6.62
CA TRP A 142 10.68 20.18 6.06
C TRP A 142 10.35 20.25 4.57
N PHE A 143 9.62 21.28 4.13
CA PHE A 143 9.37 21.50 2.70
C PHE A 143 10.67 21.76 1.95
N SER A 144 11.53 22.63 2.47
CA SER A 144 12.82 22.90 1.82
C SER A 144 13.70 21.65 1.74
N ALA A 145 13.70 20.79 2.76
CA ALA A 145 14.42 19.52 2.74
C ALA A 145 13.87 18.53 1.71
N ILE A 146 12.54 18.33 1.66
CA ILE A 146 11.94 17.37 0.73
C ILE A 146 12.04 17.83 -0.72
N GLU A 147 11.90 19.13 -0.98
CA GLU A 147 12.07 19.71 -2.31
C GLU A 147 13.52 19.58 -2.78
N THR A 148 14.49 19.81 -1.90
CA THR A 148 15.91 19.60 -2.19
C THR A 148 16.21 18.14 -2.51
N LEU A 149 15.60 17.20 -1.76
CA LEU A 149 15.75 15.76 -2.02
C LEU A 149 15.10 15.34 -3.34
N ALA A 150 13.94 15.89 -3.68
CA ALA A 150 13.28 15.64 -4.96
C ALA A 150 14.12 16.18 -6.12
N TRP A 151 14.68 17.39 -5.97
CA TRP A 151 15.61 17.96 -6.97
C TRP A 151 16.87 17.10 -7.14
N LEU A 152 17.45 16.59 -6.05
CA LEU A 152 18.57 15.65 -6.14
C LEU A 152 18.20 14.42 -6.97
N HIS A 153 17.03 13.85 -6.69
CA HIS A 153 16.58 12.63 -7.35
C HIS A 153 16.14 12.83 -8.80
N SER A 154 15.81 14.05 -9.20
CA SER A 154 15.43 14.38 -10.58
C SER A 154 16.62 14.62 -11.51
N ILE A 155 17.84 14.73 -10.98
CA ILE A 155 19.05 14.96 -11.78
C ILE A 155 19.50 13.63 -12.41
N ASP A 156 19.65 13.61 -13.74
CA ASP A 156 20.28 12.48 -14.43
C ASP A 156 21.80 12.49 -14.14
N PRO A 157 22.34 11.48 -13.43
CA PRO A 157 23.75 11.42 -13.08
C PRO A 157 24.70 11.47 -14.28
N ASP A 158 24.30 10.94 -15.44
CA ASP A 158 25.20 10.89 -16.59
C ASP A 158 25.42 12.30 -17.17
N THR A 159 24.38 13.14 -17.16
CA THR A 159 24.43 14.51 -17.68
C THR A 159 25.39 15.43 -16.93
N ILE A 160 25.77 15.08 -15.70
CA ILE A 160 26.67 15.85 -14.84
C ILE A 160 28.01 15.15 -14.58
N GLY A 161 28.35 14.10 -15.35
CA GLY A 161 29.64 13.42 -15.27
C GLY A 161 29.77 12.36 -14.16
N LEU A 162 28.64 11.83 -13.67
CA LEU A 162 28.58 10.71 -12.72
C LEU A 162 28.37 9.35 -13.40
N GLU A 163 28.71 9.24 -14.68
CA GLU A 163 28.81 7.98 -15.41
C GLU A 163 29.71 7.00 -14.63
N GLY A 164 29.21 5.78 -14.39
CA GLY A 164 29.95 4.76 -13.63
C GLY A 164 30.11 5.04 -12.13
N TYR A 165 29.44 6.07 -11.57
CA TYR A 165 29.48 6.35 -10.13
C TYR A 165 28.83 5.23 -9.31
N GLY A 166 27.83 4.55 -9.86
CA GLY A 166 27.17 3.40 -9.24
C GLY A 166 26.38 2.58 -10.27
N LYS A 167 25.80 1.45 -9.84
CA LYS A 167 24.99 0.59 -10.71
C LYS A 167 23.53 1.04 -10.72
N LYS A 168 22.95 1.19 -11.92
CA LYS A 168 21.59 1.71 -12.16
C LYS A 168 20.44 0.72 -11.95
N THR A 169 20.69 -0.58 -11.91
CA THR A 169 19.64 -1.62 -11.88
C THR A 169 19.88 -2.62 -10.75
N GLY A 170 18.84 -3.22 -10.17
CA GLY A 170 18.94 -4.25 -9.13
C GLY A 170 19.42 -3.73 -7.77
N PHE A 171 19.05 -2.50 -7.41
CA PHE A 171 19.53 -1.83 -6.19
C PHE A 171 19.22 -2.64 -4.91
N TYR A 172 17.94 -2.94 -4.68
CA TYR A 172 17.50 -3.65 -3.47
C TYR A 172 18.10 -5.06 -3.38
N ALA A 173 18.12 -5.81 -4.47
CA ALA A 173 18.71 -7.16 -4.49
C ALA A 173 20.18 -7.16 -4.07
N ARG A 174 20.99 -6.22 -4.60
CA ARG A 174 22.40 -6.07 -4.19
C ARG A 174 22.54 -5.68 -2.73
N HIS A 175 21.68 -4.78 -2.24
CA HIS A 175 21.74 -4.34 -0.85
C HIS A 175 21.29 -5.44 0.11
N CYS A 176 20.28 -6.26 -0.22
CA CYS A 176 19.93 -7.46 0.54
C CYS A 176 21.13 -8.40 0.71
N ASN A 177 21.89 -8.65 -0.37
CA ASN A 177 23.10 -9.47 -0.30
C ASN A 177 24.20 -8.82 0.55
N THR A 178 24.34 -7.50 0.45
CA THR A 178 25.32 -6.75 1.23
C THR A 178 24.99 -6.78 2.72
N TRP A 179 23.75 -6.48 3.10
CA TRP A 179 23.30 -6.47 4.49
C TRP A 179 23.27 -7.86 5.12
N SER A 180 22.88 -8.89 4.36
CA SER A 180 22.96 -10.29 4.79
C SER A 180 24.41 -10.69 5.12
N ARG A 181 25.36 -10.35 4.25
CA ARG A 181 26.78 -10.63 4.47
C ARG A 181 27.35 -9.84 5.66
N ILE A 182 27.01 -8.55 5.76
CA ILE A 182 27.48 -7.68 6.85
C ILE A 182 26.94 -8.19 8.19
N GLU A 183 25.65 -8.52 8.29
CA GLU A 183 25.06 -9.02 9.52
C GLU A 183 25.68 -10.35 9.95
N ALA A 184 25.90 -11.29 9.02
CA ALA A 184 26.57 -12.54 9.31
C ALA A 184 28.01 -12.34 9.82
N GLN A 185 28.76 -11.39 9.25
CA GLN A 185 30.10 -11.02 9.72
C GLN A 185 30.06 -10.42 11.13
N GLN A 186 29.11 -9.53 11.40
CA GLN A 186 28.91 -8.92 12.72
C GLN A 186 28.51 -9.97 13.77
N ALA A 187 27.62 -10.91 13.41
CA ALA A 187 27.15 -11.97 14.29
C ALA A 187 28.28 -12.89 14.78
N ALA A 188 29.31 -13.06 13.95
CA ALA A 188 30.49 -13.86 14.27
C ALA A 188 31.53 -13.13 15.14
N VAL A 189 31.39 -11.82 15.37
CA VAL A 189 32.32 -11.06 16.21
C VAL A 189 32.21 -11.55 17.66
N LYS A 190 33.37 -11.82 18.27
CA LYS A 190 33.46 -12.33 19.64
C LYS A 190 33.72 -11.22 20.63
N ASP A 191 33.06 -11.32 21.78
CA ASP A 191 33.31 -10.45 22.93
C ASP A 191 34.74 -10.64 23.43
N VAL A 192 35.48 -9.55 23.60
CA VAL A 192 36.88 -9.61 24.06
C VAL A 192 37.00 -10.15 25.50
N LYS A 193 35.97 -10.01 26.34
CA LYS A 193 35.97 -10.47 27.73
C LYS A 193 35.47 -11.91 27.88
N THR A 194 34.39 -12.28 27.18
CA THR A 194 33.73 -13.58 27.37
C THR A 194 34.05 -14.61 26.28
N GLY A 195 34.61 -14.19 25.14
CA GLY A 195 34.91 -15.05 24.00
C GLY A 195 33.68 -15.58 23.24
N LYS A 196 32.46 -15.23 23.67
CA LYS A 196 31.21 -15.63 23.02
C LYS A 196 30.92 -14.77 21.80
N PRO A 197 30.33 -15.33 20.72
CA PRO A 197 29.88 -14.54 19.58
C PRO A 197 28.72 -13.62 19.94
N LEU A 198 28.59 -12.49 19.24
CA LEU A 198 27.47 -11.55 19.35
C LEU A 198 26.13 -12.25 19.05
N GLY A 199 26.12 -13.17 18.08
CA GLY A 199 24.90 -13.85 17.63
C GLY A 199 24.15 -13.03 16.58
N ARG A 200 23.02 -13.56 16.10
CA ARG A 200 22.23 -12.89 15.05
C ARG A 200 21.62 -11.59 15.59
N ALA A 201 21.44 -10.61 14.69
CA ALA A 201 20.76 -9.36 15.02
C ALA A 201 19.34 -9.59 15.57
N HIS A 202 18.63 -10.57 15.01
CA HIS A 202 17.31 -11.01 15.46
C HIS A 202 16.99 -12.42 14.94
N GLU A 203 16.14 -13.19 15.62
CA GLU A 203 15.72 -14.53 15.16
C GLU A 203 14.89 -14.48 13.86
N LYS A 204 14.16 -13.38 13.64
CA LYS A 204 13.35 -13.13 12.43
C LYS A 204 14.11 -12.41 11.30
N TYR A 205 15.40 -12.14 11.46
CA TYR A 205 16.17 -11.35 10.48
C TYR A 205 16.13 -11.96 9.06
N ASP A 206 16.33 -13.28 8.95
CA ASP A 206 16.33 -13.97 7.66
C ASP A 206 14.94 -14.01 7.00
N GLU A 207 13.87 -14.02 7.81
CA GLU A 207 12.48 -13.98 7.34
C GLU A 207 12.14 -12.61 6.74
N VAL A 208 12.51 -11.53 7.43
CA VAL A 208 12.37 -10.15 6.92
C VAL A 208 13.22 -9.94 5.66
N LEU A 209 14.46 -10.43 5.65
CA LEU A 209 15.33 -10.37 4.47
C LEU A 209 14.75 -11.14 3.27
N ARG A 210 14.16 -12.32 3.50
CA ARG A 210 13.51 -13.13 2.47
C ARG A 210 12.32 -12.39 1.87
N TYR A 211 11.46 -11.80 2.69
CA TYR A 211 10.33 -10.99 2.22
C TYR A 211 10.77 -9.90 1.24
N VAL A 212 11.80 -9.13 1.58
CA VAL A 212 12.31 -8.07 0.70
C VAL A 212 12.84 -8.65 -0.63
N ARG A 213 13.52 -9.80 -0.59
CA ARG A 213 14.02 -10.46 -1.81
C ARG A 213 12.91 -10.98 -2.73
N GLU A 214 11.78 -11.39 -2.16
CA GLU A 214 10.63 -11.90 -2.91
C GLU A 214 9.74 -10.76 -3.45
N ASN A 215 9.83 -9.56 -2.86
CA ASN A 215 8.96 -8.42 -3.16
C ASN A 215 9.71 -7.19 -3.67
N LEU A 216 10.87 -7.39 -4.30
CA LEU A 216 11.77 -6.30 -4.71
C LEU A 216 11.01 -5.16 -5.43
N PRO A 217 11.27 -3.90 -5.03
CA PRO A 217 10.76 -2.75 -5.77
C PRO A 217 11.20 -2.76 -7.23
N ILE A 218 10.37 -2.21 -8.12
CA ILE A 218 10.71 -2.02 -9.52
C ILE A 218 11.98 -1.16 -9.64
N ASP A 219 12.76 -1.38 -10.70
CA ASP A 219 14.02 -0.68 -10.85
C ASP A 219 13.81 0.81 -11.19
N ARG A 220 14.25 1.67 -10.28
CA ARG A 220 14.52 3.09 -10.51
C ARG A 220 15.95 3.43 -10.12
N HIS A 221 16.47 4.52 -10.68
CA HIS A 221 17.77 5.03 -10.31
C HIS A 221 17.79 6.54 -10.18
N ALA A 222 18.55 7.00 -9.21
CA ALA A 222 18.86 8.40 -8.97
C ALA A 222 20.22 8.50 -8.26
N ILE A 223 20.74 9.72 -8.15
CA ILE A 223 21.81 10.01 -7.19
C ILE A 223 21.20 9.87 -5.80
N VAL A 224 21.69 8.93 -5.01
CA VAL A 224 21.26 8.74 -3.62
C VAL A 224 22.36 9.19 -2.69
N HIS A 225 22.00 10.03 -1.73
CA HIS A 225 22.85 10.53 -0.65
C HIS A 225 23.22 9.39 0.33
N GLY A 226 22.26 8.55 0.71
CA GLY A 226 22.43 7.42 1.61
C GLY A 226 22.27 7.73 3.11
N ASP A 227 22.38 9.01 3.48
CA ASP A 227 22.18 9.50 4.86
C ASP A 227 21.50 10.89 4.88
N PHE A 228 20.43 11.09 4.09
CA PHE A 228 19.76 12.39 3.99
C PHE A 228 18.88 12.68 5.21
N LYS A 229 19.28 13.66 6.02
CA LYS A 229 18.61 14.07 7.27
C LYS A 229 19.12 15.45 7.72
N PHE A 230 18.39 16.11 8.63
CA PHE A 230 18.63 17.52 9.00
C PHE A 230 20.03 17.84 9.55
N ASP A 231 20.69 16.91 10.23
CA ASP A 231 22.06 17.14 10.74
C ASP A 231 23.12 17.11 9.63
N ASN A 232 22.77 16.61 8.44
CA ASN A 232 23.56 16.68 7.22
C ASN A 232 23.12 17.82 6.28
N LEU A 233 22.20 18.69 6.73
CA LEU A 233 21.76 19.87 5.97
C LEU A 233 22.22 21.15 6.67
N ILE A 234 22.69 22.11 5.87
CA ILE A 234 22.89 23.49 6.32
C ILE A 234 21.67 24.29 5.90
N LEU A 235 20.95 24.85 6.88
CA LEU A 235 19.93 25.85 6.64
C LEU A 235 20.54 27.25 6.56
N HIS A 236 19.88 28.14 5.82
CA HIS A 236 20.24 29.54 5.75
C HIS A 236 20.33 30.16 7.16
N PRO A 237 21.25 31.12 7.43
CA PRO A 237 21.40 31.74 8.74
C PRO A 237 20.12 32.28 9.38
N THR A 238 19.18 32.75 8.55
CA THR A 238 17.93 33.41 8.99
C THR A 238 16.66 32.84 8.38
N GLU A 239 16.74 31.94 7.40
CA GLU A 239 15.56 31.39 6.70
C GLU A 239 15.55 29.86 6.85
N PRO A 240 14.38 29.22 6.99
CA PRO A 240 14.25 27.76 7.09
C PRO A 240 14.42 27.08 5.71
N ARG A 241 15.51 27.42 5.02
CA ARG A 241 15.82 26.99 3.65
C ARG A 241 17.15 26.28 3.60
N VAL A 242 17.21 25.11 2.97
CA VAL A 242 18.46 24.36 2.75
C VAL A 242 19.36 25.12 1.77
N ILE A 243 20.63 25.30 2.16
CA ILE A 243 21.65 25.97 1.35
C ILE A 243 22.90 25.11 1.10
N ALA A 244 23.06 23.99 1.81
CA ALA A 244 24.06 22.98 1.46
C ALA A 244 23.70 21.60 2.02
N ILE A 245 23.96 20.55 1.23
CA ILE A 245 23.93 19.14 1.64
C ILE A 245 25.36 18.68 1.95
N LEU A 246 25.55 18.05 3.11
CA LEU A 246 26.83 17.59 3.63
C LEU A 246 26.89 16.06 3.71
N ASP A 247 28.10 15.54 3.87
CA ASP A 247 28.40 14.13 4.18
C ASP A 247 28.01 13.10 3.11
N TRP A 248 28.56 13.30 1.91
CA TRP A 248 28.35 12.45 0.74
C TRP A 248 29.09 11.10 0.77
N GLU A 249 29.58 10.64 1.92
CA GLU A 249 30.46 9.45 2.01
C GLU A 249 29.75 8.14 1.67
N LEU A 250 28.42 8.07 1.85
CA LEU A 250 27.59 6.90 1.53
C LEU A 250 26.96 6.97 0.15
N SER A 251 27.21 8.04 -0.60
CA SER A 251 26.46 8.31 -1.81
C SER A 251 26.83 7.38 -2.99
N THR A 252 25.82 7.10 -3.80
CA THR A 252 25.92 6.19 -4.95
C THR A 252 24.84 6.52 -5.97
N ILE A 253 24.83 5.79 -7.09
CA ILE A 253 23.62 5.62 -7.89
C ILE A 253 22.84 4.45 -7.29
N GLY A 254 21.55 4.68 -7.02
CA GLY A 254 20.68 3.74 -6.34
C GLY A 254 19.21 4.12 -6.45
N HIS A 255 18.36 3.41 -5.70
CA HIS A 255 16.92 3.63 -5.77
C HIS A 255 16.49 4.83 -4.90
N PRO A 256 15.75 5.82 -5.44
CA PRO A 256 15.35 7.04 -4.70
C PRO A 256 14.52 6.75 -3.43
N LEU A 257 13.70 5.70 -3.42
CA LEU A 257 13.00 5.24 -2.21
C LEU A 257 13.92 5.02 -1.00
N MET A 258 15.20 4.67 -1.19
CA MET A 258 16.14 4.52 -0.06
C MET A 258 16.25 5.82 0.74
N ASP A 259 16.51 6.94 0.07
CA ASP A 259 16.66 8.23 0.75
C ASP A 259 15.31 8.80 1.16
N LEU A 260 14.28 8.65 0.34
CA LEU A 260 12.96 9.19 0.64
C LEU A 260 12.41 8.59 1.95
N ILE A 261 12.39 7.26 2.06
CA ILE A 261 11.89 6.58 3.26
C ILE A 261 12.80 6.83 4.46
N PHE A 262 14.13 6.88 4.25
CA PHE A 262 15.04 7.25 5.32
C PHE A 262 14.73 8.64 5.87
N SER A 263 14.52 9.62 4.99
CA SER A 263 14.24 11.01 5.35
C SER A 263 12.93 11.17 6.10
N ILE A 264 11.88 10.44 5.70
CA ILE A 264 10.56 10.48 6.36
C ILE A 264 10.42 9.49 7.52
N SER A 265 11.47 8.74 7.86
CA SER A 265 11.42 7.77 8.97
C SER A 265 10.96 8.34 10.31
N PRO A 266 11.19 9.63 10.68
CA PRO A 266 10.63 10.20 11.90
C PRO A 266 9.08 10.17 11.97
N PHE A 267 8.39 10.09 10.83
CA PHE A 267 6.92 10.06 10.74
C PHE A 267 6.33 8.65 10.90
N LEU A 268 7.15 7.61 10.81
CA LEU A 268 6.68 6.23 10.93
C LEU A 268 6.44 5.92 12.42
N SER A 269 5.20 5.53 12.76
CA SER A 269 4.75 5.29 14.15
C SER A 269 5.62 4.28 14.91
N ASP A 270 6.19 3.33 14.17
CA ASP A 270 6.92 2.18 14.72
C ASP A 270 8.45 2.34 14.59
N TYR A 271 8.91 3.50 14.11
CA TYR A 271 10.34 3.74 13.89
C TYR A 271 11.08 4.08 15.19
N THR A 272 12.08 3.26 15.49
CA THR A 272 12.96 3.47 16.63
C THR A 272 14.10 4.42 16.30
N ARG A 273 13.97 5.65 16.82
CA ARG A 273 14.92 6.74 16.56
C ARG A 273 16.35 6.41 17.00
N SER A 274 17.33 6.54 16.11
CA SER A 274 18.75 6.55 16.44
C SER A 274 19.20 8.02 16.67
N GLY A 275 19.40 8.43 17.92
CA GLY A 275 19.81 9.81 18.23
C GLY A 275 19.64 10.20 19.70
N LYS A 276 19.99 11.45 20.02
CA LYS A 276 19.88 12.07 21.37
C LYS A 276 18.44 12.55 21.70
N SER A 277 17.41 11.90 21.18
CA SER A 277 16.04 12.20 21.62
C SER A 277 15.81 11.59 23.00
N SER A 278 15.33 12.39 23.94
CA SER A 278 14.93 11.97 25.29
C SER A 278 13.42 11.68 25.40
N LEU A 279 12.63 11.90 24.34
CA LEU A 279 11.18 11.81 24.36
C LEU A 279 10.68 10.40 24.03
N SER A 280 9.57 9.99 24.65
CA SER A 280 8.84 8.77 24.26
C SER A 280 8.18 8.92 22.88
N THR A 281 7.70 7.82 22.29
CA THR A 281 7.05 7.83 20.96
C THR A 281 5.79 8.71 20.96
N SER A 282 5.03 8.74 22.05
CA SER A 282 3.81 9.57 22.20
C SER A 282 4.09 11.06 22.46
N GLU A 283 5.30 11.41 22.87
CA GLU A 283 5.75 12.79 23.05
C GLU A 283 6.47 13.34 21.80
N SER A 284 6.67 12.50 20.79
CA SER A 284 7.34 12.89 19.55
C SER A 284 6.55 13.99 18.83
N PRO A 285 7.19 15.05 18.32
CA PRO A 285 6.50 16.06 17.51
C PRO A 285 5.98 15.49 16.18
N TYR A 286 6.44 14.29 15.79
CA TYR A 286 6.04 13.59 14.58
C TYR A 286 4.83 12.65 14.77
N SER A 287 4.39 12.39 16.01
CA SER A 287 3.20 11.57 16.25
C SER A 287 1.96 12.25 15.67
N ALA A 288 1.00 11.46 15.20
CA ALA A 288 -0.18 11.99 14.50
C ALA A 288 -0.95 13.04 15.32
N GLU A 289 -1.00 12.86 16.63
CA GLU A 289 -1.69 13.76 17.56
C GLU A 289 -0.92 15.07 17.79
N ASN A 290 0.41 15.06 17.62
CA ASN A 290 1.29 16.17 17.97
C ASN A 290 1.75 17.01 16.77
N ARG A 291 1.63 16.51 15.53
CA ARG A 291 2.17 17.19 14.33
C ARG A 291 1.70 18.64 14.19
N LYS A 292 0.37 18.82 14.23
CA LYS A 292 -0.26 20.14 14.09
C LYS A 292 0.13 21.13 15.19
N SER A 293 0.20 20.68 16.44
CA SER A 293 0.61 21.54 17.56
C SER A 293 2.11 21.83 17.51
N SER A 294 2.92 20.91 17.00
CA SER A 294 4.38 21.02 16.91
C SER A 294 4.89 21.74 15.67
N GLY A 295 4.02 22.10 14.72
CA GLY A 295 4.41 22.76 13.47
C GLY A 295 5.09 21.83 12.46
N ILE A 296 4.91 20.52 12.63
CA ILE A 296 5.38 19.50 11.70
C ILE A 296 4.29 19.27 10.64
N PRO A 297 4.62 19.20 9.34
CA PRO A 297 3.64 18.94 8.29
C PRO A 297 3.10 17.51 8.34
N GLU A 298 1.96 17.26 7.69
CA GLU A 298 1.52 15.89 7.47
C GLU A 298 2.43 15.19 6.45
N PRO A 299 2.75 13.89 6.63
CA PRO A 299 3.62 13.14 5.71
C PRO A 299 3.15 13.23 4.26
N ASP A 300 1.83 13.12 4.04
CA ASP A 300 1.25 13.14 2.69
C ASP A 300 1.46 14.48 1.98
N GLU A 301 1.58 15.59 2.72
CA GLU A 301 1.89 16.90 2.11
C GLU A 301 3.32 16.90 1.54
N LEU A 302 4.28 16.37 2.30
CA LEU A 302 5.67 16.24 1.87
C LEU A 302 5.81 15.27 0.70
N LEU A 303 5.13 14.13 0.77
CA LEU A 303 5.18 13.10 -0.27
C LEU A 303 4.50 13.57 -1.56
N SER A 304 3.37 14.28 -1.45
CA SER A 304 2.72 14.89 -2.62
C SER A 304 3.62 15.96 -3.25
N ARG A 305 4.33 16.76 -2.44
CA ARG A 305 5.27 17.75 -2.95
C ARG A 305 6.48 17.11 -3.64
N TYR A 306 7.01 16.03 -3.07
CA TYR A 306 8.06 15.23 -3.69
C TYR A 306 7.60 14.67 -5.06
N ALA A 307 6.42 14.07 -5.11
CA ALA A 307 5.85 13.49 -6.32
C ALA A 307 5.62 14.53 -7.42
N GLN A 308 5.17 15.75 -7.06
CA GLN A 308 5.02 16.85 -8.01
C GLN A 308 6.33 17.23 -8.71
N ILE A 309 7.45 17.25 -7.97
CA ILE A 309 8.77 17.59 -8.52
C ILE A 309 9.30 16.44 -9.39
N MET A 310 9.10 15.20 -8.95
CA MET A 310 9.53 14.02 -9.71
C MET A 310 8.67 13.75 -10.95
N GLY A 311 7.44 14.27 -10.99
CA GLY A 311 6.46 14.03 -12.06
C GLY A 311 5.74 12.68 -11.95
N PHE A 312 5.93 11.94 -10.87
CA PHE A 312 5.26 10.65 -10.57
C PHE A 312 5.29 10.38 -9.06
N ASP A 313 4.36 9.56 -8.58
CA ASP A 313 4.28 9.16 -7.18
C ASP A 313 4.79 7.73 -6.98
N MET A 314 5.94 7.58 -6.30
CA MET A 314 6.51 6.26 -6.01
C MET A 314 5.69 5.44 -4.99
N ARG A 315 4.68 6.03 -4.35
CA ARG A 315 3.71 5.28 -3.53
C ARG A 315 2.80 4.41 -4.39
N GLU A 316 2.66 4.70 -5.68
CA GLU A 316 1.83 3.94 -6.61
C GLU A 316 2.62 2.80 -7.28
N ASP A 317 3.95 2.83 -7.22
CA ASP A 317 4.81 1.80 -7.80
C ASP A 317 4.52 0.41 -7.22
N GLY A 318 4.47 -0.59 -8.10
CA GLY A 318 4.11 -1.95 -7.72
C GLY A 318 2.76 -2.02 -6.98
N ASN A 319 1.80 -1.16 -7.35
CA ASN A 319 0.49 -1.02 -6.67
C ASN A 319 0.63 -0.70 -5.16
N GLY A 320 1.66 0.06 -4.78
CA GLY A 320 1.96 0.40 -3.38
C GLY A 320 2.72 -0.68 -2.60
N LYS A 321 2.96 -1.85 -3.19
CA LYS A 321 3.84 -2.88 -2.61
C LYS A 321 5.27 -2.39 -2.47
N ASP A 322 5.78 -1.60 -3.42
CA ASP A 322 7.18 -1.19 -3.46
C ASP A 322 7.52 -0.22 -2.34
N TRP A 323 6.61 0.70 -2.04
CA TRP A 323 6.68 1.61 -0.89
C TRP A 323 6.84 0.83 0.42
N GLU A 324 5.96 -0.13 0.66
CA GLU A 324 5.96 -0.94 1.88
C GLU A 324 7.20 -1.84 1.96
N THR A 325 7.60 -2.48 0.85
CA THR A 325 8.83 -3.27 0.81
C THR A 325 10.06 -2.43 1.13
N ALA A 326 10.11 -1.20 0.63
CA ALA A 326 11.22 -0.30 0.90
C ALA A 326 11.27 0.16 2.37
N ILE A 327 10.13 0.28 3.05
CA ILE A 327 10.07 0.55 4.50
C ILE A 327 10.58 -0.66 5.30
N VAL A 328 10.13 -1.87 4.96
CA VAL A 328 10.64 -3.11 5.57
C VAL A 328 12.16 -3.23 5.38
N PHE A 329 12.65 -2.92 4.19
CA PHE A 329 14.09 -2.86 3.91
C PHE A 329 14.80 -1.80 4.76
N GLN A 330 14.20 -0.62 4.98
CA GLN A 330 14.81 0.42 5.80
C GLN A 330 14.93 0.00 7.27
N TYR A 331 13.96 -0.74 7.82
CA TYR A 331 14.07 -1.35 9.15
C TYR A 331 15.19 -2.39 9.22
N LEU A 332 15.25 -3.29 8.24
CA LEU A 332 16.32 -4.28 8.12
C LEU A 332 17.69 -3.61 8.08
N ARG A 333 17.87 -2.59 7.23
CA ARG A 333 19.09 -1.79 7.13
C ARG A 333 19.46 -1.14 8.46
N GLY A 334 18.49 -0.49 9.12
CA GLY A 334 18.69 0.16 10.42
C GLY A 334 19.16 -0.83 11.50
N ALA A 335 18.55 -2.02 11.54
CA ALA A 335 18.93 -3.09 12.44
C ALA A 335 20.37 -3.56 12.19
N THR A 336 20.76 -3.79 10.93
CA THR A 336 22.14 -4.21 10.59
C THR A 336 23.18 -3.13 10.94
N ILE A 337 22.85 -1.85 10.78
CA ILE A 337 23.73 -0.75 11.18
C ILE A 337 23.92 -0.74 12.70
N SER A 338 22.82 -0.84 13.46
CA SER A 338 22.84 -0.89 14.92
C SER A 338 23.58 -2.12 15.44
N HIS A 339 23.39 -3.28 14.82
CA HIS A 339 24.14 -4.51 15.09
C HIS A 339 25.65 -4.34 14.86
N GLY A 340 26.05 -3.58 13.84
CA GLY A 340 27.46 -3.21 13.63
C GLY A 340 28.06 -2.36 14.74
N ILE A 341 27.27 -1.49 15.37
CA ILE A 341 27.70 -0.71 16.54
C ILE A 341 27.93 -1.65 17.73
N GLN A 342 27.05 -2.62 17.95
CA GLN A 342 27.21 -3.64 19.00
C GLN A 342 28.49 -4.46 18.78
N ALA A 343 28.73 -4.91 17.54
CA ALA A 343 29.94 -5.66 17.20
C ALA A 343 31.23 -4.87 17.49
N ARG A 344 31.27 -3.56 17.17
CA ARG A 344 32.40 -2.69 17.51
C ARG A 344 32.57 -2.45 19.00
N ALA A 345 31.47 -2.38 19.75
CA ALA A 345 31.52 -2.27 21.20
C ALA A 345 32.08 -3.55 21.85
N MET A 346 31.66 -4.72 21.36
CA MET A 346 32.14 -6.03 21.84
C MET A 346 33.61 -6.30 21.50
N SER A 347 34.08 -5.82 20.35
CA SER A 347 35.50 -5.94 19.94
C SER A 347 36.42 -4.92 20.62
N GLY A 348 35.88 -4.04 21.47
CA GLY A 348 36.65 -2.98 22.15
C GLY A 348 37.06 -1.82 21.24
N GLN A 349 36.57 -1.77 19.99
CA GLN A 349 36.87 -0.72 19.01
C GLN A 349 36.05 0.56 19.24
N ALA A 350 34.94 0.48 20.00
CA ALA A 350 34.13 1.63 20.38
C ALA A 350 33.76 1.55 21.86
N SER A 351 34.22 2.51 22.68
CA SER A 351 33.75 2.70 24.05
C SER A 351 32.61 3.72 24.08
N SER A 352 31.37 3.27 24.28
CA SER A 352 30.27 4.19 24.63
C SER A 352 29.48 3.64 25.80
N SER A 353 29.10 4.52 26.74
CA SER A 353 28.22 4.22 27.88
C SER A 353 26.79 3.85 27.46
N PHE A 354 26.48 3.88 26.16
CA PHE A 354 25.16 3.66 25.57
C PHE A 354 25.06 2.36 24.76
N SER A 355 26.03 1.44 24.88
CA SER A 355 26.09 0.20 24.10
C SER A 355 24.82 -0.66 24.20
N HIS A 356 24.19 -0.74 25.38
CA HIS A 356 22.94 -1.50 25.63
C HIS A 356 21.73 -0.98 24.83
N LEU A 357 21.61 0.34 24.65
CA LEU A 357 20.51 0.94 23.87
C LEU A 357 20.51 0.47 22.40
N TYR A 358 21.69 0.12 21.87
CA TYR A 358 21.78 -0.40 20.51
C TYR A 358 21.30 -1.85 20.41
N PHE A 359 21.38 -2.64 21.50
CA PHE A 359 20.81 -4.00 21.54
C PHE A 359 19.29 -3.96 21.41
N ASP A 360 18.62 -3.12 22.19
CA ASP A 360 17.18 -3.00 22.15
C ASP A 360 16.69 -2.44 20.80
N LYS A 361 17.37 -1.41 20.27
CA LYS A 361 17.02 -0.81 18.97
C LYS A 361 17.14 -1.78 17.80
N THR A 362 18.16 -2.64 17.78
CA THR A 362 18.31 -3.64 16.72
C THR A 362 17.13 -4.62 16.70
N LYS A 363 16.70 -5.10 17.87
CA LYS A 363 15.56 -6.01 17.98
C LYS A 363 14.26 -5.33 17.59
N GLN A 364 13.99 -4.15 18.17
CA GLN A 364 12.78 -3.38 17.91
C GLN A 364 12.62 -3.04 16.42
N ALA A 365 13.71 -2.74 15.70
CA ALA A 365 13.63 -2.49 14.26
C ALA A 365 13.17 -3.73 13.47
N ILE A 366 13.68 -4.92 13.79
CA ILE A 366 13.23 -6.17 13.13
C ILE A 366 11.82 -6.55 13.58
N ASP A 367 11.45 -6.33 14.85
CA ASP A 367 10.09 -6.55 15.33
C ASP A 367 9.08 -5.65 14.62
N ALA A 368 9.39 -4.36 14.45
CA ALA A 368 8.57 -3.43 13.68
C ALA A 368 8.45 -3.85 12.21
N ALA A 369 9.54 -4.31 11.60
CA ALA A 369 9.51 -4.88 10.25
C ALA A 369 8.56 -6.08 10.19
N PHE A 370 8.64 -6.98 11.17
CA PHE A 370 7.85 -8.21 11.22
C PHE A 370 6.35 -7.94 11.50
N GLN A 371 6.03 -7.06 12.45
CA GLN A 371 4.66 -6.63 12.73
C GLN A 371 3.98 -6.04 11.49
N ARG A 372 4.74 -5.31 10.67
CA ARG A 372 4.26 -4.76 9.40
C ARG A 372 3.96 -5.83 8.37
N LEU A 373 4.67 -6.97 8.40
CA LEU A 373 4.33 -8.16 7.62
C LEU A 373 3.05 -8.83 8.16
N GLU A 374 2.92 -8.96 9.48
CA GLU A 374 1.75 -9.58 10.12
C GLU A 374 0.45 -8.78 9.91
N LEU A 375 0.53 -7.44 9.93
CA LEU A 375 -0.62 -6.56 9.66
C LEU A 375 -1.15 -6.71 8.21
N LYS A 376 -0.28 -7.05 7.25
CA LYS A 376 -0.68 -7.42 5.88
C LYS A 376 -1.20 -8.87 5.75
N MET A 377 -0.96 -9.72 6.75
CA MET A 377 -1.47 -11.10 6.83
C MET A 377 -2.72 -11.23 7.74
N THR A 378 -3.48 -10.14 7.92
CA THR A 378 -4.64 -10.12 8.81
C THR A 378 -5.87 -10.84 8.24
N LEU A 379 -5.98 -10.95 6.92
CA LEU A 379 -7.05 -11.74 6.30
C LEU A 379 -6.76 -13.23 6.48
N LYS A 380 -7.76 -13.94 7.01
CA LYS A 380 -7.79 -15.39 7.16
C LYS A 380 -9.20 -15.86 6.91
N TYR A 381 -9.34 -17.07 6.38
CA TYR A 381 -10.65 -17.72 6.38
C TYR A 381 -11.16 -17.86 7.81
N ASP A 382 -12.47 -17.75 7.97
CA ASP A 382 -13.14 -18.14 9.20
C ASP A 382 -12.74 -19.60 9.55
N PRO A 383 -12.43 -19.92 10.82
CA PRO A 383 -11.95 -21.26 11.18
C PRO A 383 -12.93 -22.39 10.84
N GLU A 384 -14.24 -22.17 10.98
CA GLU A 384 -15.24 -23.17 10.61
C GLU A 384 -15.31 -23.33 9.09
N PHE A 385 -15.22 -22.21 8.35
CA PHE A 385 -15.15 -22.25 6.88
C PHE A 385 -13.89 -22.99 6.40
N TRP A 386 -12.73 -22.67 6.97
CA TRP A 386 -11.45 -23.31 6.62
C TRP A 386 -11.49 -24.82 6.84
N ALA A 387 -12.07 -25.29 7.94
CA ALA A 387 -12.20 -26.72 8.23
C ALA A 387 -13.03 -27.49 7.17
N VAL A 388 -14.00 -26.84 6.54
CA VAL A 388 -14.79 -27.41 5.44
C VAL A 388 -14.06 -27.28 4.09
N PHE A 389 -13.37 -26.16 3.88
CA PHE A 389 -12.77 -25.81 2.60
C PHE A 389 -11.41 -26.47 2.35
N GLU A 390 -10.54 -26.59 3.35
CA GLU A 390 -9.18 -27.13 3.22
C GLU A 390 -9.14 -28.49 2.48
N PRO A 391 -10.01 -29.48 2.79
CA PRO A 391 -10.02 -30.75 2.06
C PRO A 391 -10.42 -30.65 0.58
N LEU A 392 -11.12 -29.58 0.19
CA LEU A 392 -11.62 -29.36 -1.17
C LEU A 392 -10.61 -28.61 -2.07
N LEU A 393 -9.59 -27.99 -1.48
CA LEU A 393 -8.63 -27.13 -2.17
C LEU A 393 -7.98 -27.79 -3.41
N PRO A 394 -7.53 -29.08 -3.38
CA PRO A 394 -6.90 -29.71 -4.54
C PRO A 394 -7.84 -29.91 -5.74
N ALA A 395 -9.15 -30.01 -5.50
CA ALA A 395 -10.16 -30.16 -6.55
C ALA A 395 -10.54 -28.82 -7.18
N LEU A 396 -10.51 -27.73 -6.40
CA LEU A 396 -10.92 -26.39 -6.82
C LEU A 396 -9.79 -25.60 -7.52
N SER A 397 -8.53 -25.96 -7.31
CA SER A 397 -7.35 -25.29 -7.91
C SER A 397 -7.10 -25.58 -9.39
N LYS A 398 -7.93 -26.41 -10.04
CA LYS A 398 -7.78 -26.86 -11.44
C LYS A 398 -8.69 -26.15 -12.45
N ARG A 399 -9.19 -24.96 -12.12
CA ARG A 399 -10.11 -24.22 -13.01
C ARG A 399 -9.35 -23.52 -14.14
N GLU A 400 -9.83 -23.69 -15.37
CA GLU A 400 -9.41 -22.89 -16.52
C GLU A 400 -9.87 -21.42 -16.31
N PRO A 401 -8.98 -20.43 -16.52
CA PRO A 401 -9.34 -19.02 -16.47
C PRO A 401 -10.46 -18.67 -17.46
N LEU A 402 -11.36 -17.75 -17.11
CA LEU A 402 -12.31 -17.22 -18.08
C LEU A 402 -11.61 -16.32 -19.11
N SER A 403 -12.09 -16.38 -20.34
CA SER A 403 -11.83 -15.42 -21.41
C SER A 403 -13.08 -15.23 -22.23
N LEU A 404 -13.21 -14.11 -22.95
CA LEU A 404 -14.38 -13.85 -23.81
C LEU A 404 -14.64 -14.99 -24.81
N ASP A 405 -13.56 -15.61 -25.33
CA ASP A 405 -13.64 -16.70 -26.30
C ASP A 405 -14.15 -18.01 -25.68
N ASN A 406 -13.97 -18.20 -24.37
CA ASN A 406 -14.27 -19.48 -23.71
C ASN A 406 -15.50 -19.45 -22.81
N ILE A 407 -16.19 -18.31 -22.65
CA ILE A 407 -17.36 -18.19 -21.75
C ILE A 407 -18.37 -19.30 -22.05
N LYS A 408 -18.82 -19.42 -23.30
CA LYS A 408 -19.84 -20.39 -23.70
C LYS A 408 -19.41 -21.84 -23.44
N ALA A 409 -18.16 -22.17 -23.77
CA ALA A 409 -17.61 -23.51 -23.55
C ALA A 409 -17.44 -23.82 -22.05
N SER A 410 -17.15 -22.79 -21.24
CA SER A 410 -16.94 -22.91 -19.80
C SER A 410 -18.25 -23.04 -19.01
N ARG A 411 -19.38 -22.51 -19.52
CA ARG A 411 -20.70 -22.55 -18.85
C ARG A 411 -21.02 -23.93 -18.32
N THR A 412 -21.10 -24.94 -19.19
CA THR A 412 -21.51 -26.31 -18.81
C THR A 412 -20.65 -26.89 -17.70
N LYS A 413 -19.32 -26.73 -17.75
CA LYS A 413 -18.41 -27.24 -16.72
C LYS A 413 -18.60 -26.49 -15.39
N ARG A 414 -18.69 -25.15 -15.43
CA ARG A 414 -18.87 -24.31 -14.24
C ARG A 414 -20.22 -24.56 -13.58
N GLU A 415 -21.27 -24.66 -14.37
CA GLU A 415 -22.64 -24.98 -13.97
C GLU A 415 -22.74 -26.37 -13.34
N ALA A 416 -22.13 -27.39 -13.93
CA ALA A 416 -22.06 -28.73 -13.34
C ALA A 416 -21.34 -28.73 -11.98
N GLY A 417 -20.27 -27.94 -11.85
CA GLY A 417 -19.57 -27.74 -10.59
C GLY A 417 -20.48 -27.15 -9.51
N ILE A 418 -21.22 -26.08 -9.82
CA ILE A 418 -22.18 -25.45 -8.91
C ILE A 418 -23.32 -26.42 -8.54
N ALA A 419 -23.92 -27.07 -9.54
CA ALA A 419 -24.98 -28.05 -9.32
C ALA A 419 -24.54 -29.23 -8.42
N SER A 420 -23.26 -29.59 -8.43
CA SER A 420 -22.71 -30.64 -7.54
C SER A 420 -22.66 -30.25 -6.06
N PHE A 421 -22.63 -28.95 -5.74
CA PHE A 421 -22.78 -28.48 -4.37
C PHE A 421 -24.25 -28.49 -3.96
N PHE A 422 -25.14 -27.94 -4.78
CA PHE A 422 -26.57 -27.89 -4.48
C PHE A 422 -27.25 -29.26 -4.48
N SER A 423 -26.72 -30.25 -5.20
CA SER A 423 -27.25 -31.62 -5.18
C SER A 423 -27.21 -32.24 -3.78
N ARG A 424 -26.30 -31.78 -2.91
CA ARG A 424 -26.12 -32.22 -1.51
C ARG A 424 -27.17 -31.65 -0.56
N LEU A 425 -27.93 -30.63 -0.98
CA LEU A 425 -29.02 -30.08 -0.20
C LEU A 425 -30.22 -31.03 -0.20
N ASP A 426 -30.88 -31.11 0.96
CA ASP A 426 -32.10 -31.89 1.13
C ASP A 426 -33.22 -31.38 0.23
N THR A 427 -34.09 -32.29 -0.20
CA THR A 427 -35.23 -31.94 -1.05
C THR A 427 -36.42 -31.56 -0.16
N CYS A 428 -36.93 -30.34 -0.32
CA CYS A 428 -38.11 -29.85 0.41
C CYS A 428 -39.40 -30.42 -0.19
N MET A 429 -39.97 -31.44 0.45
CA MET A 429 -41.17 -32.14 -0.02
C MET A 429 -42.46 -31.33 0.15
N ASP A 430 -42.44 -30.26 0.94
CA ASP A 430 -43.54 -29.33 1.22
C ASP A 430 -43.63 -28.17 0.21
N VAL A 431 -42.65 -28.06 -0.68
CA VAL A 431 -42.60 -27.05 -1.76
C VAL A 431 -42.97 -27.70 -3.09
N GLU A 432 -43.74 -26.99 -3.89
CA GLU A 432 -44.05 -27.34 -5.29
C GLU A 432 -43.47 -26.31 -6.25
N GLN A 433 -43.24 -26.76 -7.49
CA GLN A 433 -42.60 -25.98 -8.53
C GLN A 433 -43.49 -25.93 -9.77
N SER A 434 -43.53 -24.77 -10.42
CA SER A 434 -44.20 -24.58 -11.72
C SER A 434 -43.43 -23.56 -12.56
N THR A 435 -43.60 -23.61 -13.88
CA THR A 435 -42.90 -22.71 -14.80
C THR A 435 -43.90 -21.88 -15.58
N HIS A 436 -43.68 -20.57 -15.59
CA HIS A 436 -44.45 -19.61 -16.37
C HIS A 436 -43.61 -19.10 -17.54
N GLN A 437 -44.23 -18.91 -18.70
CA GLN A 437 -43.58 -18.36 -19.89
C GLN A 437 -44.09 -16.94 -20.11
N ILE A 438 -43.18 -15.98 -20.24
CA ILE A 438 -43.50 -14.56 -20.41
C ILE A 438 -42.79 -14.00 -21.64
N LYS A 439 -43.46 -13.11 -22.37
CA LYS A 439 -42.88 -12.45 -23.54
C LYS A 439 -42.28 -11.11 -23.14
N THR A 440 -41.02 -10.90 -23.51
CA THR A 440 -40.33 -9.62 -23.37
C THR A 440 -40.78 -8.64 -24.47
N PRO A 441 -40.58 -7.33 -24.30
CA PRO A 441 -40.99 -6.32 -25.29
C PRO A 441 -40.39 -6.53 -26.70
N ASP A 442 -39.21 -7.14 -26.79
CA ASP A 442 -38.54 -7.50 -28.06
C ASP A 442 -39.01 -8.85 -28.64
N GLY A 443 -40.01 -9.48 -28.03
CA GLY A 443 -40.65 -10.71 -28.52
C GLY A 443 -39.96 -12.01 -28.11
N TYR A 444 -38.91 -11.96 -27.30
CA TYR A 444 -38.27 -13.14 -26.72
C TYR A 444 -39.18 -13.77 -25.66
N THR A 445 -39.12 -15.10 -25.50
CA THR A 445 -39.84 -15.79 -24.41
C THR A 445 -38.83 -16.17 -23.34
N ILE A 446 -38.99 -15.64 -22.13
CA ILE A 446 -38.23 -16.05 -20.95
C ILE A 446 -39.13 -16.87 -20.01
N SER A 447 -38.53 -17.71 -19.19
CA SER A 447 -39.26 -18.51 -18.20
C SER A 447 -39.06 -17.99 -16.77
N VAL A 448 -40.09 -18.15 -15.96
CA VAL A 448 -40.08 -17.84 -14.52
C VAL A 448 -40.44 -19.11 -13.77
N LEU A 449 -39.51 -19.63 -12.97
CA LEU A 449 -39.71 -20.76 -12.08
C LEU A 449 -40.35 -20.28 -10.78
N ALA A 450 -41.60 -20.65 -10.56
CA ALA A 450 -42.33 -20.37 -9.33
C ALA A 450 -42.18 -21.52 -8.34
N LEU A 451 -41.72 -21.22 -7.13
CA LEU A 451 -41.63 -22.13 -5.99
C LEU A 451 -42.56 -21.63 -4.88
N LYS A 452 -43.46 -22.49 -4.40
CA LYS A 452 -44.44 -22.16 -3.35
C LYS A 452 -44.72 -23.34 -2.44
N LYS A 453 -45.17 -23.09 -1.21
CA LYS A 453 -45.64 -24.16 -0.33
C LYS A 453 -46.92 -24.81 -0.88
N LYS A 454 -46.99 -26.14 -0.77
CA LYS A 454 -48.18 -26.94 -1.09
C LYS A 454 -49.38 -26.61 -0.21
N ALA A 455 -49.13 -26.29 1.06
CA ALA A 455 -50.15 -25.80 1.96
C ALA A 455 -50.44 -24.33 1.62
N HIS A 456 -51.47 -24.08 0.82
CA HIS A 456 -51.84 -22.72 0.42
C HIS A 456 -52.46 -21.94 1.58
N SER A 457 -51.92 -20.74 1.83
CA SER A 457 -52.65 -19.72 2.58
C SER A 457 -53.86 -19.25 1.76
N LYS A 458 -54.99 -18.98 2.42
CA LYS A 458 -56.15 -18.35 1.78
C LYS A 458 -56.04 -16.83 1.66
N SER A 459 -55.04 -16.21 2.30
CA SER A 459 -54.80 -14.76 2.26
C SER A 459 -53.66 -14.41 1.32
N LEU A 460 -53.74 -13.23 0.68
CA LEU A 460 -52.66 -12.69 -0.14
C LEU A 460 -51.40 -12.46 0.71
N GLY A 461 -50.26 -12.94 0.20
CA GLY A 461 -48.97 -12.94 0.89
C GLY A 461 -47.91 -12.09 0.18
N PRO A 462 -46.75 -11.87 0.82
CA PRO A 462 -45.62 -11.26 0.12
C PRO A 462 -45.07 -12.21 -0.95
N ALA A 463 -44.25 -11.70 -1.87
CA ALA A 463 -43.53 -12.52 -2.83
C ALA A 463 -42.12 -11.99 -3.10
N VAL A 464 -41.23 -12.89 -3.50
CA VAL A 464 -39.87 -12.57 -3.91
C VAL A 464 -39.69 -12.85 -5.40
N LEU A 465 -39.30 -11.85 -6.17
CA LEU A 465 -38.79 -12.01 -7.52
C LEU A 465 -37.27 -12.20 -7.46
N HIS A 466 -36.80 -13.38 -7.84
CA HIS A 466 -35.43 -13.82 -7.68
C HIS A 466 -34.64 -13.78 -9.00
N PHE A 467 -33.37 -13.37 -8.92
CA PHE A 467 -32.41 -13.40 -10.01
C PHE A 467 -31.17 -14.20 -9.59
N HIS A 468 -30.82 -15.22 -10.38
CA HIS A 468 -29.68 -16.08 -10.05
C HIS A 468 -28.32 -15.38 -10.31
N GLY A 469 -27.31 -15.77 -9.56
CA GLY A 469 -25.91 -15.37 -9.78
C GLY A 469 -25.26 -16.03 -11.01
N GLY A 470 -23.98 -15.72 -11.25
CA GLY A 470 -23.20 -16.29 -12.37
C GLY A 470 -22.55 -15.26 -13.28
N GLY A 471 -22.19 -14.08 -12.78
CA GLY A 471 -21.53 -13.02 -13.57
C GLY A 471 -22.37 -12.50 -14.74
N MET A 472 -23.68 -12.74 -14.77
CA MET A 472 -24.58 -12.53 -15.91
C MET A 472 -24.20 -13.32 -17.18
N ILE A 473 -23.26 -14.27 -17.05
CA ILE A 473 -22.70 -15.06 -18.16
C ILE A 473 -22.99 -16.56 -18.05
N LEU A 474 -23.53 -17.03 -16.93
CA LEU A 474 -23.92 -18.43 -16.69
C LEU A 474 -25.03 -18.52 -15.63
N GLY A 475 -25.60 -19.71 -15.44
CA GLY A 475 -26.60 -19.99 -14.41
C GLY A 475 -28.03 -20.11 -14.96
N SER A 476 -28.94 -20.54 -14.10
CA SER A 476 -30.37 -20.66 -14.40
C SER A 476 -31.21 -20.68 -13.12
N ALA A 477 -32.50 -20.39 -13.24
CA ALA A 477 -33.46 -20.52 -12.16
C ALA A 477 -33.54 -21.96 -11.61
N GLU A 478 -33.47 -22.95 -12.49
CA GLU A 478 -33.51 -24.38 -12.17
C GLU A 478 -32.31 -24.81 -11.33
N MET A 479 -31.14 -24.22 -11.57
CA MET A 479 -29.95 -24.48 -10.76
C MET A 479 -30.15 -24.07 -9.30
N GLN A 480 -30.88 -22.97 -9.07
CA GLN A 480 -31.18 -22.44 -7.75
C GLN A 480 -32.42 -23.08 -7.10
N ALA A 481 -33.09 -24.02 -7.77
CA ALA A 481 -34.37 -24.56 -7.29
C ALA A 481 -34.29 -25.19 -5.89
N LYS A 482 -33.19 -25.89 -5.56
CA LYS A 482 -33.01 -26.50 -4.22
C LYS A 482 -32.79 -25.46 -3.11
N PRO A 483 -31.80 -24.55 -3.22
CA PRO A 483 -31.65 -23.46 -2.26
C PRO A 483 -32.94 -22.63 -2.08
N LEU A 484 -33.62 -22.30 -3.18
CA LEU A 484 -34.86 -21.53 -3.11
C LEU A 484 -36.01 -22.31 -2.49
N ALA A 485 -36.09 -23.63 -2.70
CA ALA A 485 -37.08 -24.46 -2.03
C ALA A 485 -36.86 -24.50 -0.52
N GLN A 486 -35.62 -24.49 -0.03
CA GLN A 486 -35.32 -24.38 1.41
C GLN A 486 -35.81 -23.04 1.97
N MET A 487 -35.51 -21.94 1.28
CA MET A 487 -35.99 -20.60 1.62
C MET A 487 -37.54 -20.55 1.68
N VAL A 488 -38.23 -21.11 0.69
CA VAL A 488 -39.71 -21.17 0.67
C VAL A 488 -40.25 -22.07 1.78
N SER A 489 -39.60 -23.20 2.05
CA SER A 489 -40.01 -24.11 3.13
C SER A 489 -39.93 -23.42 4.51
N GLU A 490 -38.87 -22.65 4.74
CA GLU A 490 -38.63 -21.98 6.03
C GLU A 490 -39.46 -20.69 6.20
N THR A 491 -39.58 -19.88 5.14
CA THR A 491 -40.26 -18.58 5.22
C THR A 491 -41.74 -18.63 4.84
N SER A 492 -42.16 -19.67 4.11
CA SER A 492 -43.49 -19.77 3.45
C SER A 492 -43.78 -18.66 2.43
N VAL A 493 -42.78 -17.84 2.06
CA VAL A 493 -42.91 -16.78 1.06
C VAL A 493 -42.62 -17.38 -0.32
N PRO A 494 -43.52 -17.26 -1.31
CA PRO A 494 -43.28 -17.77 -2.66
C PRO A 494 -42.15 -17.01 -3.35
N VAL A 495 -41.36 -17.75 -4.13
CA VAL A 495 -40.24 -17.22 -4.93
C VAL A 495 -40.52 -17.44 -6.41
N PHE A 496 -40.30 -16.40 -7.21
CA PHE A 496 -40.41 -16.40 -8.66
C PHE A 496 -39.04 -16.13 -9.27
N SER A 497 -38.34 -17.18 -9.69
CA SER A 497 -36.96 -17.10 -10.17
C SER A 497 -36.90 -16.94 -11.69
N VAL A 498 -36.23 -15.89 -12.16
CA VAL A 498 -36.24 -15.48 -13.57
C VAL A 498 -35.05 -16.08 -14.32
N ASN A 499 -35.32 -16.76 -15.44
CA ASN A 499 -34.30 -17.13 -16.43
C ASN A 499 -34.06 -15.95 -17.39
N TYR A 500 -33.33 -14.95 -16.89
CA TYR A 500 -32.91 -13.81 -17.69
C TYR A 500 -31.87 -14.24 -18.74
N ARG A 501 -31.81 -13.50 -19.85
CA ARG A 501 -30.87 -13.79 -20.93
C ARG A 501 -29.43 -13.44 -20.56
N LEU A 502 -28.49 -14.27 -21.00
CA LEU A 502 -27.09 -14.21 -20.57
C LEU A 502 -26.16 -13.53 -21.57
N ALA A 503 -25.20 -12.76 -21.06
CA ALA A 503 -24.07 -12.24 -21.81
C ALA A 503 -23.10 -13.36 -22.21
N PRO A 504 -22.40 -13.27 -23.36
CA PRO A 504 -22.36 -12.13 -24.27
C PRO A 504 -23.48 -12.11 -25.33
N ASP A 505 -24.34 -13.14 -25.39
CA ASP A 505 -25.40 -13.23 -26.41
C ASP A 505 -26.44 -12.11 -26.26
N PHE A 506 -26.68 -11.71 -25.02
CA PHE A 506 -27.56 -10.61 -24.66
C PHE A 506 -26.83 -9.70 -23.67
N ASN A 507 -26.60 -8.45 -24.07
CA ASN A 507 -25.67 -7.53 -23.43
C ASN A 507 -26.38 -6.22 -23.02
N GLY A 508 -25.62 -5.28 -22.45
CA GLY A 508 -26.11 -4.00 -21.96
C GLY A 508 -27.15 -4.18 -20.85
N THR A 509 -28.33 -3.63 -21.07
CA THR A 509 -29.43 -3.65 -20.11
C THR A 509 -30.38 -4.84 -20.26
N ILE A 510 -30.14 -5.74 -21.22
CA ILE A 510 -31.09 -6.83 -21.53
C ILE A 510 -31.39 -7.72 -20.32
N PRO A 511 -30.40 -8.20 -19.53
CA PRO A 511 -30.70 -9.01 -18.35
C PRO A 511 -31.63 -8.31 -17.34
N VAL A 512 -31.48 -7.00 -17.18
CA VAL A 512 -32.30 -6.17 -16.29
C VAL A 512 -33.67 -5.91 -16.88
N GLN A 513 -33.78 -5.70 -18.19
CA GLN A 513 -35.05 -5.55 -18.88
C GLN A 513 -35.90 -6.83 -18.81
N ASP A 514 -35.27 -8.00 -18.90
CA ASP A 514 -35.92 -9.29 -18.68
C ASP A 514 -36.46 -9.39 -17.25
N GLY A 515 -35.66 -8.99 -16.26
CA GLY A 515 -36.10 -8.97 -14.87
C GLY A 515 -37.21 -7.96 -14.59
N TYR A 516 -37.16 -6.78 -15.22
CA TYR A 516 -38.24 -5.80 -15.12
C TYR A 516 -39.53 -6.27 -15.80
N THR A 517 -39.42 -6.98 -16.92
CA THR A 517 -40.56 -7.63 -17.58
C THR A 517 -41.20 -8.67 -16.65
N ALA A 518 -40.39 -9.49 -15.98
CA ALA A 518 -40.89 -10.47 -15.01
C ALA A 518 -41.55 -9.80 -13.79
N LEU A 519 -41.05 -8.64 -13.36
CA LEU A 519 -41.67 -7.84 -12.29
C LEU A 519 -43.06 -7.34 -12.70
N LEU A 520 -43.19 -6.78 -13.91
CA LEU A 520 -44.49 -6.32 -14.43
C LEU A 520 -45.48 -7.48 -14.53
N TRP A 521 -45.03 -8.63 -15.08
CA TRP A 521 -45.84 -9.84 -15.13
C TRP A 521 -46.31 -10.28 -13.74
N LEU A 522 -45.42 -10.28 -12.74
CA LEU A 522 -45.77 -10.67 -11.38
C LEU A 522 -46.79 -9.70 -10.76
N HIS A 523 -46.68 -8.40 -11.01
CA HIS A 523 -47.67 -7.40 -10.59
C HIS A 523 -49.04 -7.66 -11.24
N GLU A 524 -49.07 -7.90 -12.55
CA GLU A 524 -50.31 -8.13 -13.32
C GLU A 524 -51.02 -9.42 -12.89
N ASN A 525 -50.25 -10.45 -12.51
CA ASN A 525 -50.78 -11.77 -12.14
C ASN A 525 -50.82 -12.00 -10.63
N ALA A 526 -50.55 -10.97 -9.81
CA ALA A 526 -50.36 -11.10 -8.37
C ALA A 526 -51.55 -11.81 -7.69
N LEU A 527 -52.77 -11.39 -8.02
CA LEU A 527 -53.99 -11.96 -7.42
C LEU A 527 -54.13 -13.46 -7.70
N ASP A 528 -53.93 -13.88 -8.95
CA ASP A 528 -54.03 -15.27 -9.39
C ASP A 528 -52.92 -16.14 -8.78
N LEU A 529 -51.78 -15.53 -8.48
CA LEU A 529 -50.64 -16.16 -7.84
C LEU A 529 -50.71 -16.14 -6.30
N GLY A 530 -51.76 -15.54 -5.71
CA GLY A 530 -51.92 -15.41 -4.25
C GLY A 530 -50.98 -14.38 -3.60
N VAL A 531 -50.51 -13.42 -4.39
CA VAL A 531 -49.53 -12.40 -4.01
C VAL A 531 -50.23 -11.06 -3.78
N ASP A 532 -49.83 -10.37 -2.72
CA ASP A 532 -50.13 -8.98 -2.46
C ASP A 532 -49.12 -8.10 -3.23
N SER A 533 -49.60 -7.40 -4.25
CA SER A 533 -48.76 -6.56 -5.12
C SER A 533 -48.10 -5.38 -4.41
N THR A 534 -48.54 -5.03 -3.19
CA THR A 534 -47.86 -4.02 -2.35
C THR A 534 -46.68 -4.59 -1.57
N ARG A 535 -46.50 -5.92 -1.59
CA ARG A 535 -45.50 -6.68 -0.82
C ARG A 535 -44.64 -7.58 -1.72
N ILE A 536 -44.19 -7.02 -2.84
CA ILE A 536 -43.23 -7.67 -3.74
C ILE A 536 -41.83 -7.14 -3.45
N ALA A 537 -40.88 -8.06 -3.26
CA ALA A 537 -39.46 -7.75 -3.13
C ALA A 537 -38.66 -8.32 -4.30
N VAL A 538 -37.53 -7.69 -4.63
CA VAL A 538 -36.52 -8.27 -5.51
C VAL A 538 -35.38 -8.86 -4.69
N TYR A 539 -34.86 -10.00 -5.11
CA TYR A 539 -33.76 -10.71 -4.45
C TYR A 539 -32.76 -11.21 -5.49
N GLY A 540 -31.47 -11.17 -5.18
CA GLY A 540 -30.50 -11.92 -5.97
C GLY A 540 -29.13 -11.99 -5.33
N GLU A 541 -28.39 -13.02 -5.72
CA GLU A 541 -27.02 -13.26 -5.31
C GLU A 541 -26.00 -12.93 -6.41
N SER A 542 -24.86 -12.34 -6.04
CA SER A 542 -23.77 -12.01 -6.96
C SER A 542 -24.28 -11.12 -8.12
N ALA A 543 -24.07 -11.53 -9.37
CA ALA A 543 -24.67 -10.91 -10.55
C ALA A 543 -26.19 -10.76 -10.49
N GLY A 544 -26.90 -11.70 -9.87
CA GLY A 544 -28.34 -11.60 -9.64
C GLY A 544 -28.70 -10.46 -8.70
N GLY A 545 -27.86 -10.18 -7.71
CA GLY A 545 -27.97 -8.99 -6.85
C GLY A 545 -27.79 -7.69 -7.64
N GLY A 546 -26.87 -7.69 -8.61
CA GLY A 546 -26.73 -6.59 -9.58
C GLY A 546 -28.00 -6.36 -10.39
N ILE A 547 -28.59 -7.44 -10.93
CA ILE A 547 -29.86 -7.38 -11.67
C ILE A 547 -31.00 -6.90 -10.76
N ALA A 548 -31.09 -7.40 -9.53
CA ALA A 548 -32.11 -6.97 -8.57
C ALA A 548 -32.06 -5.46 -8.30
N ALA A 549 -30.85 -4.91 -8.07
CA ALA A 549 -30.64 -3.49 -7.89
C ALA A 549 -30.96 -2.69 -9.19
N GLY A 550 -30.58 -3.20 -10.35
CA GLY A 550 -30.91 -2.62 -11.65
C GLY A 550 -32.43 -2.58 -11.91
N VAL A 551 -33.14 -3.65 -11.57
CA VAL A 551 -34.61 -3.74 -11.67
C VAL A 551 -35.28 -2.76 -10.70
N ALA A 552 -34.76 -2.61 -9.48
CA ALA A 552 -35.28 -1.63 -8.52
C ALA A 552 -35.12 -0.19 -9.02
N LEU A 553 -33.97 0.14 -9.62
CA LEU A 553 -33.73 1.42 -10.28
C LEU A 553 -34.69 1.62 -11.46
N MET A 554 -34.83 0.62 -12.33
CA MET A 554 -35.74 0.68 -13.48
C MET A 554 -37.20 0.83 -13.06
N ALA A 555 -37.64 0.12 -12.01
CA ALA A 555 -38.98 0.23 -11.46
C ALA A 555 -39.28 1.62 -10.89
N ARG A 556 -38.31 2.21 -10.16
CA ARG A 556 -38.41 3.59 -9.66
C ARG A 556 -38.53 4.58 -10.83
N ASP A 557 -37.62 4.47 -11.80
CA ASP A 557 -37.50 5.44 -12.89
C ASP A 557 -38.70 5.40 -13.85
N ASN A 558 -39.32 4.23 -14.00
CA ASN A 558 -40.57 4.05 -14.77
C ASN A 558 -41.84 4.27 -13.94
N GLY A 559 -41.72 4.61 -12.65
CA GLY A 559 -42.87 4.96 -11.80
C GLY A 559 -43.79 3.79 -11.46
N LEU A 560 -43.25 2.58 -11.27
CA LEU A 560 -44.01 1.39 -10.92
C LEU A 560 -44.94 1.62 -9.71
N GLN A 561 -46.20 1.18 -9.82
CA GLN A 561 -47.19 1.22 -8.75
C GLN A 561 -48.01 -0.08 -8.68
N PRO A 562 -48.21 -0.67 -7.48
CA PRO A 562 -47.55 -0.32 -6.22
C PRO A 562 -46.02 -0.43 -6.29
N ARG A 563 -45.29 0.33 -5.48
CA ARG A 563 -43.82 0.29 -5.45
C ARG A 563 -43.34 -1.05 -4.88
N LEU A 564 -42.12 -1.45 -5.25
CA LEU A 564 -41.41 -2.54 -4.56
C LEU A 564 -41.33 -2.26 -3.05
N ALA A 565 -41.58 -3.28 -2.24
CA ALA A 565 -41.51 -3.20 -0.79
C ALA A 565 -40.05 -3.26 -0.28
N LYS A 566 -39.23 -4.08 -0.92
CA LYS A 566 -37.85 -4.37 -0.49
C LYS A 566 -36.95 -4.78 -1.67
N GLN A 567 -35.65 -4.50 -1.56
CA GLN A 567 -34.61 -5.14 -2.37
C GLN A 567 -33.62 -5.88 -1.46
N MET A 568 -33.23 -7.08 -1.85
CA MET A 568 -32.35 -7.97 -1.10
C MET A 568 -31.15 -8.34 -1.95
N LEU A 569 -29.99 -7.79 -1.60
CA LEU A 569 -28.78 -7.80 -2.43
C LEU A 569 -27.70 -8.64 -1.74
N ILE A 570 -27.47 -9.85 -2.23
CA ILE A 570 -26.55 -10.80 -1.60
C ILE A 570 -25.22 -10.74 -2.35
N TYR A 571 -24.16 -10.25 -1.70
CA TYR A 571 -22.83 -9.93 -2.24
C TYR A 571 -22.89 -9.41 -3.70
N PRO A 572 -23.65 -8.33 -3.94
CA PRO A 572 -24.07 -7.96 -5.29
C PRO A 572 -22.89 -7.49 -6.16
N MET A 573 -22.86 -7.95 -7.42
CA MET A 573 -21.94 -7.44 -8.46
C MET A 573 -22.58 -6.22 -9.13
N ILE A 574 -22.12 -5.02 -8.80
CA ILE A 574 -22.78 -3.74 -9.10
C ILE A 574 -21.87 -2.65 -9.65
N ASP A 575 -20.54 -2.81 -9.56
CA ASP A 575 -19.56 -1.83 -10.03
C ASP A 575 -18.63 -2.45 -11.09
N ASP A 576 -18.73 -1.97 -12.34
CA ASP A 576 -17.85 -2.41 -13.44
C ASP A 576 -16.43 -1.87 -13.35
N LEU A 577 -16.14 -0.99 -12.38
CA LEU A 577 -14.78 -0.55 -12.06
C LEU A 577 -14.02 -1.54 -11.18
N ASN A 578 -14.70 -2.57 -10.66
CA ASN A 578 -14.08 -3.63 -9.86
C ASN A 578 -13.34 -4.65 -10.75
N VAL A 579 -12.28 -4.16 -11.39
CA VAL A 579 -11.43 -4.92 -12.33
C VAL A 579 -9.94 -4.86 -11.94
N VAL A 580 -9.61 -4.19 -10.84
CA VAL A 580 -8.25 -4.05 -10.32
C VAL A 580 -8.06 -4.99 -9.13
N GLU A 581 -7.05 -5.85 -9.21
CA GLU A 581 -6.78 -6.88 -8.21
C GLU A 581 -6.43 -6.28 -6.84
N ASN A 582 -7.08 -6.79 -5.79
CA ASN A 582 -6.66 -6.54 -4.41
C ASN A 582 -5.70 -7.66 -4.00
N GLU A 583 -4.38 -7.41 -4.05
CA GLU A 583 -3.34 -8.43 -3.81
C GLU A 583 -3.48 -9.15 -2.46
N VAL A 584 -4.07 -8.51 -1.44
CA VAL A 584 -4.28 -9.11 -0.12
C VAL A 584 -5.51 -10.04 -0.11
N MET A 585 -6.55 -9.68 -0.84
CA MET A 585 -7.82 -10.44 -0.89
C MET A 585 -7.84 -11.50 -1.99
N GLU A 586 -7.17 -11.27 -3.12
CA GLU A 586 -7.21 -12.16 -4.28
C GLU A 586 -6.83 -13.61 -3.92
N PRO A 587 -5.85 -13.90 -3.04
CA PRO A 587 -5.57 -15.27 -2.61
C PRO A 587 -6.76 -15.98 -1.94
N PHE A 588 -7.68 -15.23 -1.34
CA PHE A 588 -8.88 -15.74 -0.66
C PHE A 588 -10.13 -15.74 -1.54
N ALA A 589 -10.13 -14.96 -2.62
CA ALA A 589 -11.30 -14.77 -3.48
C ALA A 589 -11.68 -16.04 -4.25
N PHE A 590 -12.97 -16.39 -4.26
CA PHE A 590 -13.51 -17.51 -5.04
C PHE A 590 -13.93 -17.09 -6.45
N TRP A 591 -14.58 -15.92 -6.54
CA TRP A 591 -14.75 -15.19 -7.78
C TRP A 591 -13.54 -14.25 -7.93
N LYS A 592 -12.72 -14.47 -8.95
CA LYS A 592 -11.47 -13.73 -9.16
C LYS A 592 -11.72 -12.41 -9.86
N THR A 593 -10.88 -11.41 -9.60
CA THR A 593 -10.98 -10.11 -10.26
C THR A 593 -10.83 -10.24 -11.78
N ALA A 594 -9.97 -11.15 -12.25
CA ALA A 594 -9.83 -11.46 -13.67
C ALA A 594 -11.09 -12.07 -14.31
N ASP A 595 -11.76 -13.00 -13.61
CA ASP A 595 -13.04 -13.57 -14.05
C ASP A 595 -14.13 -12.49 -14.08
N ASN A 596 -14.10 -11.56 -13.11
CA ASN A 596 -15.02 -10.42 -13.03
C ASN A 596 -14.87 -9.45 -14.20
N ALA A 597 -13.63 -9.12 -14.57
CA ALA A 597 -13.33 -8.25 -15.72
C ALA A 597 -13.85 -8.85 -17.03
N VAL A 598 -13.72 -10.16 -17.21
CA VAL A 598 -14.27 -10.87 -18.39
C VAL A 598 -15.80 -10.83 -18.39
N ALA A 599 -16.44 -11.03 -17.24
CA ALA A 599 -17.90 -10.97 -17.12
C ALA A 599 -18.46 -9.58 -17.43
N TRP A 600 -17.88 -8.52 -16.87
CA TRP A 600 -18.26 -7.15 -17.20
C TRP A 600 -18.04 -6.84 -18.68
N ARG A 601 -16.90 -7.23 -19.26
CA ARG A 601 -16.61 -7.01 -20.68
C ARG A 601 -17.57 -7.78 -21.60
N ALA A 602 -18.02 -8.98 -21.19
CA ALA A 602 -19.05 -9.71 -21.92
C ALA A 602 -20.41 -8.99 -21.89
N LEU A 603 -20.73 -8.31 -20.78
CA LEU A 603 -22.00 -7.60 -20.60
C LEU A 603 -22.02 -6.23 -21.28
N ILE A 604 -20.98 -5.40 -21.14
CA ILE A 604 -21.01 -3.99 -21.58
C ILE A 604 -19.88 -3.63 -22.56
N GLY A 605 -19.11 -4.62 -23.03
CA GLY A 605 -18.05 -4.43 -24.01
C GLY A 605 -16.81 -3.74 -23.44
N ASP A 606 -16.05 -3.09 -24.31
CA ASP A 606 -14.75 -2.47 -23.98
C ASP A 606 -14.87 -1.22 -23.08
N GLU A 607 -16.08 -0.82 -22.70
CA GLU A 607 -16.31 0.25 -21.72
C GLU A 607 -16.10 -0.20 -20.27
N ALA A 608 -16.14 -1.51 -20.00
CA ALA A 608 -15.94 -2.07 -18.67
C ALA A 608 -14.58 -1.66 -18.06
N GLY A 609 -14.59 -1.24 -16.80
CA GLY A 609 -13.36 -0.84 -16.09
C GLY A 609 -12.92 0.60 -16.33
N HIS A 610 -13.62 1.36 -17.18
CA HIS A 610 -13.29 2.76 -17.46
C HIS A 610 -14.22 3.72 -16.71
N ALA A 611 -13.66 4.48 -15.76
CA ALA A 611 -14.42 5.41 -14.92
C ALA A 611 -15.25 6.43 -15.73
N ASN A 612 -14.71 6.89 -16.85
CA ASN A 612 -15.33 7.91 -17.71
C ASN A 612 -16.23 7.34 -18.83
N ALA A 613 -16.39 6.02 -18.92
CA ALA A 613 -17.26 5.42 -19.94
C ALA A 613 -18.75 5.60 -19.61
N LEU A 614 -19.59 5.65 -20.65
CA LEU A 614 -21.04 5.87 -20.55
C LEU A 614 -21.80 4.56 -20.31
N VAL A 615 -21.52 3.92 -19.17
CA VAL A 615 -22.17 2.68 -18.78
C VAL A 615 -23.51 2.97 -18.10
N SER A 616 -24.57 2.29 -18.53
CA SER A 616 -25.90 2.39 -17.94
C SER A 616 -25.90 1.96 -16.47
N TYR A 617 -26.45 2.81 -15.60
CA TYR A 617 -26.62 2.49 -14.18
C TYR A 617 -27.68 1.40 -13.92
N TYR A 618 -28.44 0.98 -14.94
CA TYR A 618 -29.25 -0.23 -14.80
C TYR A 618 -28.37 -1.48 -14.82
N SER A 619 -27.32 -1.51 -15.65
CA SER A 619 -26.37 -2.63 -15.74
C SER A 619 -25.33 -2.61 -14.62
N ALA A 620 -24.83 -1.42 -14.25
CA ALA A 620 -23.91 -1.21 -13.14
C ALA A 620 -24.50 -0.22 -12.11
N PRO A 621 -25.37 -0.69 -11.19
CA PRO A 621 -26.07 0.16 -10.20
C PRO A 621 -25.19 1.12 -9.41
N ALA A 622 -23.93 0.77 -9.16
CA ALA A 622 -22.99 1.64 -8.47
C ALA A 622 -22.74 2.98 -9.21
N ARG A 623 -22.99 3.04 -10.51
CA ARG A 623 -22.88 4.26 -11.33
C ARG A 623 -24.05 5.22 -11.22
N SER A 624 -25.18 4.81 -10.65
CA SER A 624 -26.31 5.73 -10.47
C SER A 624 -25.86 6.95 -9.69
N THR A 625 -26.31 8.16 -10.06
CA THR A 625 -25.99 9.39 -9.32
C THR A 625 -26.94 9.63 -8.15
N SER A 626 -28.10 8.95 -8.11
CA SER A 626 -29.05 9.02 -7.01
C SER A 626 -29.75 7.68 -6.76
N LEU A 627 -29.82 7.31 -5.49
CA LEU A 627 -30.49 6.13 -4.94
C LEU A 627 -31.79 6.49 -4.19
N ALA A 628 -32.19 7.76 -4.19
CA ALA A 628 -33.40 8.25 -3.56
C ALA A 628 -34.64 7.51 -4.08
N ASN A 629 -35.63 7.34 -3.20
CA ASN A 629 -36.90 6.65 -3.47
C ASN A 629 -36.77 5.18 -3.88
N LEU A 630 -35.61 4.54 -3.68
CA LEU A 630 -35.47 3.09 -3.78
C LEU A 630 -36.16 2.40 -2.58
N PRO A 631 -36.53 1.11 -2.72
CA PRO A 631 -37.17 0.36 -1.64
C PRO A 631 -36.21 0.12 -0.47
N SER A 632 -36.77 -0.26 0.70
CA SER A 632 -35.98 -0.70 1.85
C SER A 632 -35.00 -1.80 1.42
N THR A 633 -33.79 -1.77 1.93
CA THR A 633 -32.71 -2.61 1.41
C THR A 633 -32.12 -3.52 2.49
N TYR A 634 -32.00 -4.79 2.18
CA TYR A 634 -31.09 -5.71 2.87
C TYR A 634 -29.90 -5.97 1.95
N ILE A 635 -28.68 -5.87 2.47
CA ILE A 635 -27.46 -6.16 1.73
C ILE A 635 -26.46 -6.89 2.61
N ASP A 636 -25.86 -7.97 2.10
CA ASP A 636 -24.79 -8.65 2.82
C ASP A 636 -23.63 -9.05 1.91
N THR A 637 -22.46 -9.30 2.51
CA THR A 637 -21.26 -9.72 1.77
C THR A 637 -20.25 -10.45 2.67
N GLY A 638 -19.39 -11.26 2.06
CA GLY A 638 -18.25 -11.88 2.73
C GLY A 638 -17.10 -10.88 2.92
N GLY A 639 -16.36 -11.00 4.02
CA GLY A 639 -15.19 -10.15 4.29
C GLY A 639 -13.99 -10.43 3.38
N LEU A 640 -13.99 -11.58 2.70
CA LEU A 640 -12.99 -12.04 1.73
C LEU A 640 -13.56 -12.12 0.29
N ASP A 641 -14.58 -11.31 0.01
CA ASP A 641 -15.25 -11.22 -1.29
C ASP A 641 -14.81 -9.96 -2.04
N ILE A 642 -14.50 -10.08 -3.34
CA ILE A 642 -14.11 -8.93 -4.17
C ILE A 642 -15.21 -7.88 -4.25
N PHE A 643 -16.48 -8.27 -4.05
CA PHE A 643 -17.62 -7.35 -4.05
C PHE A 643 -17.85 -6.66 -2.69
N ARG A 644 -17.01 -6.93 -1.67
CA ARG A 644 -17.15 -6.37 -0.32
C ARG A 644 -17.22 -4.84 -0.34
N ASP A 645 -16.25 -4.21 -1.01
CA ASP A 645 -16.08 -2.76 -0.94
C ASP A 645 -17.17 -2.02 -1.73
N GLU A 646 -17.58 -2.53 -2.91
CA GLU A 646 -18.70 -1.97 -3.65
C GLU A 646 -20.03 -2.15 -2.91
N SER A 647 -20.23 -3.27 -2.22
CA SER A 647 -21.42 -3.52 -1.40
C SER A 647 -21.52 -2.52 -0.24
N ILE A 648 -20.43 -2.33 0.51
CA ILE A 648 -20.36 -1.36 1.62
C ILE A 648 -20.60 0.07 1.11
N LYS A 649 -19.98 0.42 -0.01
CA LYS A 649 -20.13 1.74 -0.63
C LYS A 649 -21.57 2.00 -1.06
N TYR A 650 -22.22 1.02 -1.70
CA TYR A 650 -23.61 1.14 -2.12
C TYR A 650 -24.58 1.26 -0.94
N ALA A 651 -24.39 0.45 0.10
CA ALA A 651 -25.14 0.54 1.35
C ALA A 651 -24.99 1.92 2.02
N THR A 652 -23.76 2.45 2.07
CA THR A 652 -23.48 3.79 2.62
C THR A 652 -24.24 4.88 1.86
N ARG A 653 -24.31 4.76 0.53
CA ARG A 653 -25.05 5.70 -0.30
C ARG A 653 -26.57 5.61 -0.09
N LEU A 654 -27.12 4.40 0.03
CA LEU A 654 -28.53 4.19 0.37
C LEU A 654 -28.88 4.88 1.70
N CYS A 655 -28.06 4.69 2.74
CA CYS A 655 -28.23 5.38 4.02
C CYS A 655 -28.16 6.91 3.89
N THR A 656 -27.21 7.42 3.09
CA THR A 656 -27.04 8.87 2.85
C THR A 656 -28.27 9.48 2.18
N GLU A 657 -28.97 8.71 1.33
CA GLU A 657 -30.22 9.12 0.68
C GLU A 657 -31.48 8.72 1.49
N ASN A 658 -31.31 8.42 2.78
CA ASN A 658 -32.36 8.11 3.74
C ASN A 658 -33.20 6.85 3.41
N ILE A 659 -32.59 5.88 2.73
CA ILE A 659 -33.23 4.58 2.49
C ILE A 659 -32.98 3.66 3.70
N PRO A 660 -34.03 3.06 4.30
CA PRO A 660 -33.85 2.06 5.35
C PRO A 660 -33.00 0.89 4.85
N THR A 661 -31.82 0.71 5.44
CA THR A 661 -30.80 -0.23 4.96
C THR A 661 -30.25 -1.08 6.09
N GLU A 662 -30.27 -2.40 5.92
CA GLU A 662 -29.58 -3.38 6.77
C GLU A 662 -28.36 -3.90 6.02
N LEU A 663 -27.15 -3.70 6.58
CA LEU A 663 -25.87 -4.15 6.01
C LEU A 663 -25.20 -5.18 6.93
N HIS A 664 -24.80 -6.32 6.37
CA HIS A 664 -23.95 -7.31 7.06
C HIS A 664 -22.66 -7.59 6.29
N VAL A 665 -21.53 -7.61 7.00
CA VAL A 665 -20.23 -8.05 6.46
C VAL A 665 -19.74 -9.22 7.31
N TYR A 666 -19.63 -10.40 6.71
CA TYR A 666 -19.26 -11.63 7.44
C TYR A 666 -17.75 -11.87 7.40
N PRO A 667 -17.02 -11.68 8.52
CA PRO A 667 -15.56 -11.74 8.52
C PRO A 667 -15.06 -13.15 8.15
N GLY A 668 -13.98 -13.22 7.37
CA GLY A 668 -13.34 -14.48 7.01
C GLY A 668 -14.11 -15.37 6.01
N LEU A 669 -15.25 -14.92 5.48
CA LEU A 669 -16.01 -15.66 4.48
C LEU A 669 -15.77 -15.14 3.06
N PRO A 670 -15.53 -16.01 2.06
CA PRO A 670 -15.36 -15.62 0.66
C PRO A 670 -16.70 -15.52 -0.09
N HIS A 671 -16.64 -15.13 -1.36
CA HIS A 671 -17.81 -15.13 -2.26
C HIS A 671 -18.54 -16.48 -2.28
N ALA A 672 -19.87 -16.45 -2.16
CA ALA A 672 -20.75 -17.63 -2.15
C ALA A 672 -20.38 -18.69 -1.08
N PHE A 673 -19.92 -18.25 0.10
CA PHE A 673 -19.50 -19.13 1.20
C PHE A 673 -20.55 -20.17 1.61
N GLU A 674 -21.84 -19.84 1.49
CA GLU A 674 -22.96 -20.70 1.87
C GLU A 674 -23.09 -21.93 0.99
N MET A 675 -22.63 -21.86 -0.27
CA MET A 675 -22.63 -22.99 -1.18
C MET A 675 -21.62 -24.07 -0.74
N ILE A 676 -20.51 -23.64 -0.14
CA ILE A 676 -19.40 -24.51 0.26
C ILE A 676 -19.60 -25.05 1.67
N ALA A 677 -19.98 -24.17 2.58
CA ALA A 677 -20.11 -24.45 4.01
C ALA A 677 -21.51 -24.04 4.51
N PRO A 678 -22.59 -24.75 4.12
CA PRO A 678 -23.97 -24.38 4.49
C PRO A 678 -24.26 -24.50 5.99
N ASN A 679 -23.52 -25.36 6.70
CA ASN A 679 -23.86 -25.79 8.07
C ASN A 679 -23.06 -25.11 9.19
N ILE A 680 -22.09 -24.25 8.85
CA ILE A 680 -21.25 -23.55 9.84
C ILE A 680 -22.02 -22.42 10.54
N GLY A 681 -21.57 -22.02 11.73
CA GLY A 681 -22.19 -20.96 12.52
C GLY A 681 -22.39 -19.64 11.75
N PRO A 682 -21.36 -19.09 11.08
CA PRO A 682 -21.48 -17.87 10.29
C PRO A 682 -22.53 -17.96 9.16
N THR A 683 -22.58 -19.08 8.43
CA THR A 683 -23.56 -19.28 7.34
C THR A 683 -24.98 -19.35 7.86
N LYS A 684 -25.22 -20.06 8.96
CA LYS A 684 -26.55 -20.11 9.59
C LYS A 684 -27.02 -18.71 10.00
N ARG A 685 -26.12 -17.90 10.57
CA ARG A 685 -26.43 -16.50 10.91
C ARG A 685 -26.78 -15.67 9.68
N ALA A 686 -26.04 -15.82 8.58
CA ALA A 686 -26.37 -15.15 7.32
C ALA A 686 -27.76 -15.57 6.81
N SER A 687 -28.07 -16.86 6.82
CA SER A 687 -29.39 -17.39 6.46
C SER A 687 -30.51 -16.82 7.34
N GLU A 688 -30.33 -16.81 8.66
CA GLU A 688 -31.29 -16.24 9.62
C GLU A 688 -31.55 -14.74 9.38
N ASN A 689 -30.51 -13.96 9.08
CA ASN A 689 -30.64 -12.55 8.73
C ASN A 689 -31.46 -12.37 7.43
N ARG A 690 -31.14 -13.15 6.40
CA ARG A 690 -31.86 -13.14 5.12
C ARG A 690 -33.33 -13.54 5.31
N HIS A 691 -33.62 -14.61 6.07
CA HIS A 691 -34.99 -15.04 6.35
C HIS A 691 -35.78 -13.98 7.14
N ARG A 692 -35.15 -13.32 8.12
CA ARG A 692 -35.81 -12.20 8.83
C ARG A 692 -36.16 -11.06 7.89
N ALA A 693 -35.27 -10.73 6.95
CA ALA A 693 -35.52 -9.69 5.96
C ALA A 693 -36.64 -10.07 4.98
N ILE A 694 -36.75 -11.35 4.58
CA ILE A 694 -37.86 -11.87 3.77
C ILE A 694 -39.20 -11.80 4.52
N LEU A 695 -39.21 -12.18 5.80
CA LEU A 695 -40.42 -12.13 6.62
C LEU A 695 -40.88 -10.69 6.94
N ALA A 696 -40.01 -9.70 6.70
CA ALA A 696 -40.28 -8.28 6.87
C ALA A 696 -40.68 -7.56 5.57
N ILE A 697 -41.04 -8.31 4.52
CA ILE A 697 -41.71 -7.80 3.31
C ILE A 697 -43.20 -7.59 3.60
#